data_AF-A0A2V9XR10-F1
#
_entry.id   AF-A0A2V9XR10-F1
#
_cell.length_a   1.000
_cell.length_b   1.000
_cell.length_c   1.000
_cell.angle_alpha   90.00
_cell.angle_beta   90.00
_cell.angle_gamma   90.00
#
_symmetry.space_group_name_H-M   'P 1'
#
loop_
_entity.id
_entity.type
_entity.pdbx_description
1 polymer ?
#
loop_
_entity_poly.entity_id
_entity_poly.type
_entity_poly.pdbx_seq_one_letter_code
_entity_poly.pdbx_strand_id
1 'polypeptide(L)'
;MILVGGLFAGTVYFYTSHKWRNAYTASVQLVRFEAPNSTTFYKPRQLTDHTFASYLKAPELLQAVAPKAVPPISAGSLESRVLISPVRESDVVVVMVSALTMKDATNLANLYAAEATNFMRELQRKDAGEANESLKAQLFTTDSYIELLTKKLNSFPMNSGKPSSRVAILQESLQKKMIELDDALSRYTPAHPTVQTKQAEVNYLKEQIAKLNDAPDQPPVTQKPAGQEHPETISSQLSAYSTERVTLAARQQEAQMYMTNAPGYCKILAPATEKEVTVKKSGPKIMVMTIFAGVVGFFATLVVLLFLEITDSRLKGPRDVERVTELPVLATLGDLDKMTPAEQRNWAFRTWTAIQGKLSSSPNHGLVCGITSANTREGRSTWVNMLAQAASECGFRVLTVATIPPDAPNPEETLRLSGNGHGKPHGLLAGGGSNNAVSTSVLSSPMQVTEQLTGDDPQPMVHIPLPGWVWNLERRKQWQSALSQWRSIDNIVILVELPPASQPEAVLLAQNLPNLIWLSDTGIVHAGPTREHLETLRNAKCNLVGSVVNHAEKPAFKDRLSRWTTCFALCLALAGTARAADPAPSSPSNSLDAATQILRSKLQAQPAGANATVQPVETNAAVEPVAVAAAPDAAGTETNGSFGITQPLKRSAWQQRFTLGPGDVLSFNLFGQPELARAEVPIGPDGRITYLQAEDVMASGLTIDQLRTNIDQELSKFYRTPRTIITPVAYSSKKYYVLGNVVNPGVFPLDRP
;
A
#
# COMPACT_ATOMS: atom_id res chain seq x y z
N MET A 1 -10.58 -5.75 28.74
CA MET A 1 -10.55 -5.28 27.34
C MET A 1 -9.13 -5.15 26.80
N ILE A 2 -8.27 -4.30 27.39
CA ILE A 2 -6.92 -4.02 26.86
C ILE A 2 -6.04 -5.28 26.77
N LEU A 3 -6.02 -6.13 27.81
CA LEU A 3 -5.25 -7.38 27.79
C LEU A 3 -5.72 -8.36 26.70
N VAL A 4 -7.02 -8.48 26.50
CA VAL A 4 -7.60 -9.39 25.48
C VAL A 4 -7.32 -8.88 24.06
N GLY A 5 -7.50 -7.57 23.83
CA GLY A 5 -7.14 -6.93 22.57
C GLY A 5 -5.64 -7.03 22.27
N GLY A 6 -4.79 -6.87 23.29
CA GLY A 6 -3.34 -7.04 23.18
C GLY A 6 -2.92 -8.47 22.85
N LEU A 7 -3.55 -9.47 23.47
CA LEU A 7 -3.27 -10.89 23.20
C LEU A 7 -3.68 -11.28 21.77
N PHE A 8 -4.82 -10.80 21.28
CA PHE A 8 -5.26 -11.01 19.91
C PHE A 8 -4.37 -10.30 18.87
N ALA A 9 -3.94 -9.07 19.17
CA ALA A 9 -2.96 -8.37 18.33
C ALA A 9 -1.62 -9.13 18.29
N GLY A 10 -1.16 -9.66 19.43
CA GLY A 10 0.07 -10.44 19.54
C GLY A 10 0.04 -11.74 18.71
N THR A 11 -1.06 -12.48 18.74
CA THR A 11 -1.20 -13.71 17.94
C THR A 11 -1.22 -13.42 16.44
N VAL A 12 -1.92 -12.35 16.01
CA VAL A 12 -1.93 -11.91 14.61
C VAL A 12 -0.54 -11.43 14.18
N TYR A 13 0.18 -10.69 15.01
CA TYR A 13 1.56 -10.27 14.74
C TYR A 13 2.48 -11.46 14.55
N PHE A 14 2.43 -12.46 15.45
CA PHE A 14 3.26 -13.66 15.35
C PHE A 14 2.96 -14.46 14.08
N TYR A 15 1.68 -14.66 13.76
CA TYR A 15 1.27 -15.38 12.55
C TYR A 15 1.69 -14.65 11.27
N THR A 16 1.41 -13.34 11.19
CA THR A 16 1.71 -12.54 9.99
C THR A 16 3.21 -12.32 9.80
N SER A 17 3.99 -12.15 10.87
CA SER A 17 5.45 -12.07 10.78
C SER A 17 6.10 -13.38 10.34
N HIS A 18 5.55 -14.53 10.75
CA HIS A 18 6.04 -15.83 10.29
C HIS A 18 5.69 -16.10 8.81
N LYS A 19 4.48 -15.72 8.39
CA LYS A 19 3.97 -15.98 7.03
C LYS A 19 4.48 -14.99 5.99
N TRP A 20 4.67 -13.71 6.34
CA TRP A 20 5.03 -12.65 5.41
C TRP A 20 6.51 -12.27 5.53
N ARG A 21 7.33 -12.84 4.65
CA ARG A 21 8.74 -12.47 4.50
C ARG A 21 8.92 -11.32 3.50
N ASN A 22 10.06 -10.63 3.61
CA ASN A 22 10.45 -9.63 2.62
C ASN A 22 10.67 -10.28 1.26
N ALA A 23 10.26 -9.60 0.19
CA ALA A 23 10.53 -10.01 -1.18
C ALA A 23 11.52 -9.03 -1.83
N TYR A 24 12.54 -9.56 -2.48
CA TYR A 24 13.57 -8.81 -3.18
C TYR A 24 13.34 -8.98 -4.67
N THR A 25 13.25 -7.87 -5.39
CA THR A 25 13.04 -7.92 -6.85
C THR A 25 14.21 -7.29 -7.56
N ALA A 26 14.90 -8.10 -8.36
CA ALA A 26 15.98 -7.68 -9.24
C ALA A 26 15.43 -7.48 -10.65
N SER A 27 15.95 -6.48 -11.37
CA SER A 27 15.58 -6.20 -12.76
C SER A 27 16.78 -6.37 -13.67
N VAL A 28 16.56 -6.98 -14.83
CA VAL A 28 17.54 -7.09 -15.91
C VAL A 28 16.92 -6.52 -17.19
N GLN A 29 17.71 -5.80 -17.97
CA GLN A 29 17.25 -5.19 -19.21
C GLN A 29 17.76 -5.99 -20.40
N LEU A 30 16.83 -6.46 -21.21
CA LEU A 30 17.10 -7.10 -22.49
C LEU A 30 16.76 -6.11 -23.60
N VAL A 31 17.59 -6.03 -24.64
CA VAL A 31 17.30 -5.26 -25.84
C VAL A 31 17.09 -6.21 -27.00
N ARG A 32 16.04 -5.97 -27.80
CA ARG A 32 15.85 -6.64 -29.09
C ARG A 32 17.03 -6.28 -29.98
N PHE A 33 17.73 -7.31 -30.45
CA PHE A 33 18.89 -7.14 -31.31
C PHE A 33 18.48 -7.51 -32.73
N GLU A 34 18.30 -6.50 -33.57
CA GLU A 34 18.27 -6.67 -35.02
C GLU A 34 19.69 -6.47 -35.54
N ALA A 35 20.18 -7.43 -36.35
CA ALA A 35 21.44 -7.23 -37.03
C ALA A 35 21.33 -5.95 -37.88
N PRO A 36 22.26 -4.99 -37.76
CA PRO A 36 22.11 -3.68 -38.38
C PRO A 36 22.01 -3.83 -39.90
N ASN A 37 20.82 -3.66 -40.48
CA ASN A 37 20.41 -3.43 -41.89
C ASN A 37 21.31 -3.89 -43.07
N SER A 38 22.25 -4.80 -42.88
CA SER A 38 23.38 -5.04 -43.80
C SER A 38 23.48 -6.47 -44.32
N THR A 39 22.54 -7.35 -43.94
CA THR A 39 22.34 -8.57 -44.72
C THR A 39 21.65 -8.17 -46.01
N THR A 40 22.44 -8.03 -47.07
CA THR A 40 21.97 -7.54 -48.37
C THR A 40 20.99 -8.54 -48.98
N PHE A 41 20.99 -9.79 -48.49
CA PHE A 41 20.29 -10.90 -49.13
C PHE A 41 19.29 -11.61 -48.19
N TYR A 42 19.60 -11.90 -46.93
CA TYR A 42 18.73 -12.64 -45.98
C TYR A 42 18.22 -11.78 -44.82
N LYS A 43 16.90 -11.71 -44.62
CA LYS A 43 16.29 -10.98 -43.49
C LYS A 43 15.67 -11.96 -42.48
N PRO A 44 16.18 -12.03 -41.23
CA PRO A 44 15.55 -12.80 -40.17
C PRO A 44 14.11 -12.35 -39.89
N ARG A 45 13.34 -13.20 -39.22
CA ARG A 45 11.96 -12.88 -38.82
C ARG A 45 11.94 -11.66 -37.89
N GLN A 46 11.13 -10.67 -38.23
CA GLN A 46 10.86 -9.54 -37.34
C GLN A 46 9.85 -9.96 -36.26
N LEU A 47 10.24 -9.79 -35.00
CA LEU A 47 9.40 -10.12 -33.86
C LEU A 47 8.75 -8.84 -33.34
N THR A 48 7.41 -8.79 -33.31
CA THR A 48 6.69 -7.69 -32.65
C THR A 48 6.96 -7.71 -31.15
N ASP A 49 6.78 -6.57 -30.46
CA ASP A 49 7.06 -6.44 -29.03
C ASP A 49 6.27 -7.45 -28.19
N HIS A 50 5.00 -7.67 -28.55
CA HIS A 50 4.15 -8.65 -27.88
C HIS A 50 4.63 -10.08 -28.12
N THR A 51 4.94 -10.43 -29.37
CA THR A 51 5.48 -11.76 -29.71
C THR A 51 6.80 -12.03 -29.00
N PHE A 52 7.68 -11.04 -28.94
CA PHE A 52 8.95 -11.13 -28.22
C PHE A 52 8.75 -11.35 -26.72
N ALA A 53 7.85 -10.58 -26.09
CA ALA A 53 7.49 -10.79 -24.69
C ALA A 53 6.84 -12.17 -24.43
N SER A 54 6.06 -12.70 -25.39
CA SER A 54 5.49 -14.04 -25.31
C SER A 54 6.57 -15.14 -25.37
N TYR A 55 7.59 -15.00 -26.23
CA TYR A 55 8.72 -15.93 -26.27
C TYR A 55 9.52 -15.95 -24.97
N LEU A 56 9.70 -14.78 -24.35
CA LEU A 56 10.33 -14.72 -23.03
C LEU A 56 9.47 -15.39 -21.94
N LYS A 57 8.16 -15.55 -22.14
CA LYS A 57 7.29 -16.33 -21.22
C LYS A 57 7.10 -17.79 -21.63
N ALA A 58 7.82 -18.27 -22.66
CA ALA A 58 7.64 -19.63 -23.16
C ALA A 58 7.93 -20.68 -22.08
N PRO A 59 7.14 -21.76 -21.98
CA PRO A 59 7.33 -22.81 -20.99
C PRO A 59 8.69 -23.51 -21.15
N GLU A 60 9.22 -23.59 -22.37
CA GLU A 60 10.54 -24.16 -22.69
C GLU A 60 11.67 -23.38 -21.99
N LEU A 61 11.60 -22.04 -22.03
CA LEU A 61 12.57 -21.19 -21.35
C LEU A 61 12.45 -21.32 -19.83
N LEU A 62 11.22 -21.37 -19.29
CA LEU A 62 11.00 -21.58 -17.86
C LEU A 62 11.54 -22.93 -17.39
N GLN A 63 11.35 -23.99 -18.18
CA GLN A 63 11.88 -25.32 -17.91
C GLN A 63 13.41 -25.40 -18.02
N ALA A 64 14.03 -24.59 -18.87
CA ALA A 64 15.49 -24.50 -18.98
C ALA A 64 16.13 -23.76 -17.78
N VAL A 65 15.47 -22.71 -17.27
CA VAL A 65 15.97 -21.89 -16.15
C VAL A 65 15.73 -22.55 -14.79
N ALA A 66 14.55 -23.13 -14.59
CA ALA A 66 14.09 -23.73 -13.33
C ALA A 66 15.11 -24.67 -12.63
N PRO A 67 15.71 -25.67 -13.31
CA PRO A 67 16.67 -26.58 -12.68
C PRO A 67 18.04 -25.96 -12.44
N LYS A 68 18.41 -24.90 -13.18
CA LYS A 68 19.69 -24.20 -13.05
C LYS A 68 19.68 -23.14 -11.95
N ALA A 69 18.49 -22.78 -11.45
CA ALA A 69 18.32 -21.82 -10.36
C ALA A 69 18.93 -22.33 -9.06
N VAL A 70 19.48 -21.41 -8.26
CA VAL A 70 20.00 -21.71 -6.91
C VAL A 70 19.27 -20.81 -5.91
N PRO A 71 18.42 -21.38 -5.03
CA PRO A 71 18.01 -22.80 -4.95
C PRO A 71 17.13 -23.24 -6.14
N PRO A 72 17.07 -24.56 -6.44
CA PRO A 72 16.24 -25.08 -7.54
C PRO A 72 14.77 -24.80 -7.29
N ILE A 73 14.05 -24.41 -8.34
CA ILE A 73 12.63 -24.02 -8.30
C ILE A 73 11.86 -24.75 -9.39
N SER A 74 10.57 -24.98 -9.19
CA SER A 74 9.71 -25.53 -10.24
C SER A 74 9.37 -24.46 -11.29
N ALA A 75 9.12 -24.87 -12.53
CA ALA A 75 8.76 -23.96 -13.62
C ALA A 75 7.51 -23.11 -13.29
N GLY A 76 6.48 -23.70 -12.68
CA GLY A 76 5.29 -22.95 -12.24
C GLY A 76 5.57 -21.96 -11.10
N SER A 77 6.51 -22.28 -10.20
CA SER A 77 6.95 -21.31 -9.18
C SER A 77 7.74 -20.15 -9.81
N LEU A 78 8.56 -20.43 -10.83
CA LEU A 78 9.32 -19.42 -11.55
C LEU A 78 8.39 -18.48 -12.34
N GLU A 79 7.35 -19.02 -12.99
CA GLU A 79 6.36 -18.21 -13.72
C GLU A 79 5.73 -17.13 -12.84
N SER A 80 5.32 -17.49 -11.61
CA SER A 80 4.75 -16.53 -10.65
C SER A 80 5.75 -15.48 -10.11
N ARG A 81 7.06 -15.71 -10.29
CA ARG A 81 8.15 -14.84 -9.80
C ARG A 81 8.75 -13.95 -10.88
N VAL A 82 8.44 -14.20 -12.15
CA VAL A 82 8.99 -13.47 -13.28
C VAL A 82 7.93 -12.57 -13.90
N LEU A 83 8.25 -11.30 -14.03
CA LEU A 83 7.45 -10.33 -14.75
C LEU A 83 8.23 -9.76 -15.91
N ILE A 84 7.67 -9.88 -17.10
CA ILE A 84 8.23 -9.29 -18.32
C ILE A 84 7.36 -8.11 -18.70
N SER A 85 7.96 -6.92 -18.71
CA SER A 85 7.31 -5.68 -19.10
C SER A 85 8.06 -5.06 -20.27
N PRO A 86 7.47 -5.02 -21.48
CA PRO A 86 8.01 -4.21 -22.56
C PRO A 86 7.90 -2.72 -22.20
N VAL A 87 8.93 -1.95 -22.54
CA VAL A 87 8.90 -0.48 -22.43
C VAL A 87 8.25 0.07 -23.71
N ARG A 88 7.30 1.00 -23.58
CA ARG A 88 6.59 1.56 -24.75
C ARG A 88 7.59 2.24 -25.67
N GLU A 89 7.42 2.03 -26.98
CA GLU A 89 8.22 2.67 -28.03
C GLU A 89 9.74 2.43 -27.87
N SER A 90 10.12 1.29 -27.31
CA SER A 90 11.51 0.92 -27.09
C SER A 90 11.76 -0.55 -27.40
N ASP A 91 12.93 -0.85 -27.97
CA ASP A 91 13.45 -2.21 -28.13
C ASP A 91 13.82 -2.88 -26.79
N VAL A 92 13.69 -2.17 -25.67
CA VAL A 92 14.06 -2.64 -24.34
C VAL A 92 12.88 -3.34 -23.64
N VAL A 93 13.15 -4.54 -23.16
CA VAL A 93 12.26 -5.33 -22.32
C VAL A 93 12.89 -5.52 -20.95
N VAL A 94 12.15 -5.15 -19.91
CA VAL A 94 12.60 -5.34 -18.54
C VAL A 94 12.03 -6.65 -18.01
N VAL A 95 12.93 -7.51 -17.53
CA VAL A 95 12.58 -8.73 -16.82
C VAL A 95 12.83 -8.49 -15.34
N MET A 96 11.78 -8.62 -14.53
CA MET A 96 11.84 -8.51 -13.08
C MET A 96 11.66 -9.88 -12.46
N VAL A 97 12.55 -10.23 -11.53
CA VAL A 97 12.52 -11.53 -10.85
C VAL A 97 12.52 -11.33 -9.34
N SER A 98 11.57 -11.96 -8.66
CA SER A 98 11.43 -11.89 -7.21
C SER A 98 12.00 -13.12 -6.50
N ALA A 99 12.77 -12.92 -5.43
CA ALA A 99 13.28 -13.97 -4.55
C ALA A 99 13.26 -13.56 -3.06
N LEU A 100 13.61 -14.51 -2.18
CA LEU A 100 13.62 -14.33 -0.72
C LEU A 100 14.86 -13.57 -0.21
N THR A 101 15.94 -13.53 -1.00
CA THR A 101 17.16 -12.79 -0.67
C THR A 101 17.60 -11.93 -1.86
N MET A 102 18.36 -10.87 -1.58
CA MET A 102 18.89 -9.96 -2.60
C MET A 102 19.83 -10.68 -3.58
N LYS A 103 20.70 -11.56 -3.06
CA LYS A 103 21.65 -12.35 -3.85
C LYS A 103 20.94 -13.35 -4.76
N ASP A 104 19.94 -14.06 -4.24
CA ASP A 104 19.19 -15.04 -5.05
C ASP A 104 18.38 -14.35 -6.15
N ALA A 105 17.79 -13.18 -5.86
CA ALA A 105 17.04 -12.41 -6.87
C ALA A 105 17.96 -11.97 -8.02
N THR A 106 19.15 -11.47 -7.68
CA THR A 106 20.14 -11.00 -8.66
C THR A 106 20.69 -12.15 -9.50
N ASN A 107 21.07 -13.25 -8.86
CA ASN A 107 21.57 -14.45 -9.54
C ASN A 107 20.50 -15.05 -10.46
N LEU A 108 19.26 -15.15 -9.98
CA LEU A 108 18.16 -15.70 -10.77
C LEU A 108 17.79 -14.79 -11.95
N ALA A 109 17.79 -13.47 -11.78
CA ALA A 109 17.55 -12.53 -12.87
C ALA A 109 18.63 -12.63 -13.96
N ASN A 110 19.91 -12.68 -13.57
CA ASN A 110 21.02 -12.82 -14.52
C ASN A 110 21.03 -14.18 -15.21
N LEU A 111 20.74 -15.27 -14.48
CA LEU A 111 20.58 -16.61 -15.05
C LEU A 111 19.44 -16.63 -16.07
N TYR A 112 18.30 -16.05 -15.71
CA TYR A 112 17.14 -15.98 -16.60
C TYR A 112 17.48 -15.22 -17.89
N ALA A 113 18.15 -14.07 -17.78
CA ALA A 113 18.59 -13.30 -18.94
C ALA A 113 19.56 -14.09 -19.83
N ALA A 114 20.54 -14.79 -19.24
CA ALA A 114 21.48 -15.60 -19.99
C ALA A 114 20.78 -16.73 -20.77
N GLU A 115 19.90 -17.47 -20.11
CA GLU A 115 19.12 -18.53 -20.77
C GLU A 115 18.14 -17.97 -21.81
N ALA A 116 17.54 -16.80 -21.56
CA ALA A 116 16.70 -16.12 -22.54
C ALA A 116 17.49 -15.76 -23.81
N THR A 117 18.72 -15.25 -23.68
CA THR A 117 19.56 -14.98 -24.86
C THR A 117 19.95 -16.25 -25.62
N ASN A 118 20.20 -17.35 -24.91
CA ASN A 118 20.51 -18.64 -25.52
C ASN A 118 19.29 -19.21 -26.26
N PHE A 119 18.11 -19.13 -25.64
CA PHE A 119 16.85 -19.55 -26.25
C PHE A 119 16.53 -18.76 -27.53
N MET A 120 16.68 -17.43 -27.49
CA MET A 120 16.45 -16.59 -28.66
C MET A 120 17.52 -16.78 -29.76
N ARG A 121 18.74 -17.17 -29.39
CA ARG A 121 19.78 -17.56 -30.34
C ARG A 121 19.43 -18.86 -31.06
N GLU A 122 18.98 -19.85 -30.30
CA GLU A 122 18.56 -21.14 -30.84
C GLU A 122 17.34 -21.02 -31.76
N LEU A 123 16.38 -20.18 -31.38
CA LEU A 123 15.23 -19.86 -32.23
C LEU A 123 15.67 -19.27 -33.57
N GLN A 124 16.58 -18.29 -33.57
CA GLN A 124 17.11 -17.69 -34.80
C GLN A 124 17.89 -18.70 -35.65
N ARG A 125 18.64 -19.60 -35.01
CA ARG A 125 19.39 -20.68 -35.66
C ARG A 125 18.45 -21.63 -36.41
N LYS A 126 17.33 -21.98 -35.77
CA LYS A 126 16.29 -22.84 -36.34
C LYS A 126 15.59 -22.15 -37.53
N ASP A 127 15.17 -20.89 -37.35
CA ASP A 127 14.55 -20.11 -38.43
C ASP A 127 15.46 -20.02 -39.68
N ALA A 128 16.76 -19.78 -39.46
CA ALA A 128 17.75 -19.75 -40.54
C ALA A 128 17.94 -21.11 -41.23
N GLY A 129 17.78 -22.21 -40.48
CA GLY A 129 17.79 -23.57 -40.99
C GLY A 129 16.67 -23.83 -41.98
N GLU A 130 15.44 -23.54 -41.56
CA GLU A 130 14.25 -23.68 -42.39
C GLU A 130 14.32 -22.80 -43.65
N ALA A 131 14.81 -21.56 -43.51
CA ALA A 131 15.01 -20.66 -44.64
C ALA A 131 16.10 -21.18 -45.62
N ASN A 132 17.21 -21.68 -45.11
CA ASN A 132 18.29 -22.25 -45.93
C ASN A 132 17.81 -23.47 -46.73
N GLU A 133 16.99 -24.34 -46.14
CA GLU A 133 16.38 -25.46 -46.85
C GLU A 133 15.44 -25.00 -47.97
N SER A 134 14.58 -24.02 -47.69
CA SER A 134 13.70 -23.42 -48.71
C SER A 134 14.48 -22.79 -49.86
N LEU A 135 15.55 -22.05 -49.54
CA LEU A 135 16.42 -21.41 -50.53
C LEU A 135 17.19 -22.44 -51.38
N LYS A 136 17.65 -23.54 -50.79
CA LYS A 136 18.27 -24.66 -51.55
C LYS A 136 17.29 -25.28 -52.55
N ALA A 137 16.03 -25.47 -52.16
CA ALA A 137 15.00 -25.98 -53.07
C ALA A 137 14.72 -25.00 -54.23
N GLN A 138 14.67 -23.69 -53.95
CA GLN A 138 14.51 -22.65 -54.97
C GLN A 138 15.71 -22.60 -55.93
N LEU A 139 16.94 -22.71 -55.40
CA LEU A 139 18.16 -22.78 -56.20
C LEU A 139 18.16 -23.99 -57.13
N PHE A 140 17.84 -25.18 -56.60
CA PHE A 140 17.75 -26.39 -57.41
C PHE A 140 16.75 -26.23 -58.56
N THR A 141 15.59 -25.65 -58.27
CA THR A 141 14.56 -25.38 -59.28
C THR A 141 15.05 -24.38 -60.33
N THR A 142 15.72 -23.32 -59.91
CA THR A 142 16.27 -22.27 -60.79
C THR A 142 17.39 -22.83 -61.68
N ASP A 143 18.31 -23.62 -61.12
CA ASP A 143 19.39 -24.27 -61.87
C ASP A 143 18.81 -25.21 -62.95
N SER A 144 17.73 -25.93 -62.64
CA SER A 144 17.04 -26.78 -63.63
C SER A 144 16.41 -25.97 -64.76
N TYR A 145 15.82 -24.80 -64.48
CA TYR A 145 15.30 -23.91 -65.52
C TYR A 145 16.40 -23.32 -66.40
N ILE A 146 17.54 -22.94 -65.80
CA ILE A 146 18.72 -22.47 -66.54
C ILE A 146 19.22 -23.55 -67.49
N GLU A 147 19.31 -24.81 -67.04
CA GLU A 147 19.74 -25.93 -67.87
C GLU A 147 18.77 -26.19 -69.04
N LEU A 148 17.45 -26.18 -68.76
CA LEU A 148 16.42 -26.33 -69.79
C LEU A 148 16.48 -25.22 -70.84
N LEU A 149 16.58 -23.95 -70.42
CA LEU A 149 16.69 -22.80 -71.31
C LEU A 149 18.00 -22.82 -72.11
N THR A 150 19.11 -23.24 -71.49
CA THR A 150 20.41 -23.39 -72.16
C THR A 150 20.34 -24.48 -73.24
N LYS A 151 19.74 -25.63 -72.93
CA LYS A 151 19.53 -26.71 -73.90
C LYS A 151 18.63 -26.28 -75.05
N LYS A 152 17.58 -25.50 -74.76
CA LYS A 152 16.69 -24.91 -75.77
C LYS A 152 17.44 -23.91 -76.66
N LEU A 153 18.27 -23.04 -76.08
CA LEU A 153 19.10 -22.08 -76.83
C LEU A 153 20.13 -22.78 -77.74
N ASN A 154 20.76 -23.85 -77.26
CA ASN A 154 21.73 -24.64 -78.03
C ASN A 154 21.10 -25.51 -79.13
N SER A 155 19.77 -25.71 -79.10
CA SER A 155 19.05 -26.47 -80.13
C SER A 155 18.75 -25.67 -81.41
N PHE A 156 19.02 -24.36 -81.42
CA PHE A 156 18.92 -23.53 -82.62
C PHE A 156 20.18 -23.69 -83.48
N PRO A 157 20.06 -23.89 -84.81
CA PRO A 157 21.21 -24.13 -85.69
C PRO A 157 22.14 -22.91 -85.72
N MET A 158 23.36 -23.08 -85.21
CA MET A 158 24.44 -22.09 -85.37
C MET A 158 24.86 -22.00 -86.83
N ASN A 159 24.41 -20.97 -87.54
CA ASN A 159 25.01 -20.59 -88.81
C ASN A 159 26.35 -19.88 -88.53
N SER A 160 27.43 -20.50 -88.98
CA SER A 160 28.81 -20.08 -88.76
C SER A 160 29.13 -18.78 -89.48
N GLY A 161 29.14 -17.67 -88.74
CA GLY A 161 29.92 -16.48 -89.04
C GLY A 161 30.63 -16.05 -87.77
N LYS A 162 31.97 -16.07 -87.75
CA LYS A 162 32.76 -15.54 -86.63
C LYS A 162 32.71 -14.00 -86.67
N PRO A 163 32.03 -13.37 -85.70
CA PRO A 163 32.62 -12.27 -84.95
C PRO A 163 32.64 -12.52 -83.42
N SER A 164 32.16 -13.69 -82.98
CA SER A 164 31.82 -13.97 -81.57
C SER A 164 33.01 -14.05 -80.62
N SER A 165 34.22 -14.43 -81.06
CA SER A 165 35.37 -14.51 -80.14
C SER A 165 35.91 -13.14 -79.74
N ARG A 166 35.85 -12.14 -80.62
CA ARG A 166 36.31 -10.78 -80.31
C ARG A 166 35.29 -10.04 -79.45
N VAL A 167 33.99 -10.21 -79.75
CA VAL A 167 32.90 -9.66 -78.93
C VAL A 167 32.89 -10.31 -77.55
N ALA A 168 33.07 -11.64 -77.43
CA ALA A 168 33.14 -12.32 -76.14
C ALA A 168 34.31 -11.85 -75.26
N ILE A 169 35.51 -11.67 -75.83
CA ILE A 169 36.68 -11.15 -75.09
C ILE A 169 36.44 -9.70 -74.63
N LEU A 170 35.83 -8.87 -75.49
CA LEU A 170 35.47 -7.50 -75.14
C LEU A 170 34.36 -7.45 -74.08
N GLN A 171 33.39 -8.38 -74.13
CA GLN A 171 32.34 -8.52 -73.13
C GLN A 171 32.88 -8.98 -71.78
N GLU A 172 33.82 -9.93 -71.74
CA GLU A 172 34.50 -10.35 -70.52
C GLU A 172 35.30 -9.18 -69.91
N SER A 173 36.00 -8.42 -70.76
CA SER A 173 36.75 -7.22 -70.34
C SER A 173 35.80 -6.13 -69.84
N LEU A 174 34.66 -5.93 -70.49
CA LEU A 174 33.60 -5.00 -70.06
C LEU A 174 33.04 -5.42 -68.70
N GLN A 175 32.76 -6.71 -68.50
CA GLN A 175 32.23 -7.23 -67.25
C GLN A 175 33.22 -7.02 -66.10
N LYS A 176 34.51 -7.27 -66.32
CA LYS A 176 35.56 -6.97 -65.35
C LYS A 176 35.63 -5.48 -65.02
N LYS A 177 35.59 -4.60 -66.03
CA LYS A 177 35.62 -3.15 -65.83
C LYS A 177 34.36 -2.59 -65.17
N MET A 178 33.20 -3.20 -65.40
CA MET A 178 31.97 -2.88 -64.68
C MET A 178 32.05 -3.26 -63.21
N ILE A 179 32.65 -4.40 -62.86
CA ILE A 179 32.90 -4.77 -61.46
C ILE A 179 33.87 -3.79 -60.80
N GLU A 180 34.95 -3.40 -61.49
CA GLU A 180 35.88 -2.38 -60.99
C GLU A 180 35.23 -0.99 -60.81
N LEU A 181 34.29 -0.63 -61.68
CA LEU A 181 33.51 0.60 -61.57
C LEU A 181 32.51 0.53 -60.40
N ASP A 182 31.86 -0.61 -60.20
CA ASP A 182 30.94 -0.84 -59.08
C ASP A 182 31.67 -0.79 -57.73
N ASP A 183 32.84 -1.45 -57.61
CA ASP A 183 33.71 -1.33 -56.44
C ASP A 183 34.15 0.12 -56.20
N ALA A 184 34.49 0.87 -57.25
CA ALA A 184 34.81 2.30 -57.12
C ALA A 184 33.60 3.14 -56.70
N LEU A 185 32.41 2.87 -57.25
CA LEU A 185 31.16 3.54 -56.88
C LEU A 185 30.69 3.18 -55.47
N SER A 186 31.13 2.07 -54.89
CA SER A 186 30.87 1.75 -53.49
C SER A 186 31.58 2.70 -52.51
N ARG A 187 32.75 3.24 -52.92
CA ARG A 187 33.62 4.08 -52.07
C ARG A 187 33.54 5.57 -52.43
N TYR A 188 33.33 5.89 -53.70
CA TYR A 188 33.39 7.24 -54.25
C TYR A 188 32.06 7.66 -54.89
N THR A 189 31.86 8.97 -55.06
CA THR A 189 30.73 9.51 -55.82
C THR A 189 31.06 9.56 -57.32
N PRO A 190 30.06 9.74 -58.21
CA PRO A 190 30.30 9.90 -59.66
C PRO A 190 31.21 11.08 -60.04
N ALA A 191 31.35 12.08 -59.17
CA ALA A 191 32.22 13.24 -59.40
C ALA A 191 33.70 12.97 -59.09
N HIS A 192 34.04 11.83 -58.46
CA HIS A 192 35.42 11.49 -58.13
C HIS A 192 36.25 11.17 -59.38
N PRO A 193 37.50 11.67 -59.50
CA PRO A 193 38.36 11.43 -60.67
C PRO A 193 38.51 9.94 -61.05
N THR A 194 38.73 9.06 -60.06
CA THR A 194 38.82 7.60 -60.27
C THR A 194 37.54 6.96 -60.84
N VAL A 195 36.37 7.51 -60.52
CA VAL A 195 35.10 7.01 -61.06
C VAL A 195 34.93 7.50 -62.50
N GLN A 196 35.29 8.74 -62.78
CA GLN A 196 35.24 9.29 -64.14
C GLN A 196 36.17 8.54 -65.10
N THR A 197 37.40 8.22 -64.67
CA THR A 197 38.33 7.43 -65.49
C THR A 197 37.79 6.03 -65.77
N LYS A 198 37.30 5.32 -64.74
CA LYS A 198 36.69 3.99 -64.90
C LYS A 198 35.41 4.02 -65.73
N GLN A 199 34.57 5.04 -65.57
CA GLN A 199 33.37 5.23 -66.36
C GLN A 199 33.70 5.49 -67.83
N ALA A 200 34.74 6.28 -68.11
CA ALA A 200 35.23 6.50 -69.46
C ALA A 200 35.78 5.20 -70.08
N GLU A 201 36.50 4.37 -69.32
CA GLU A 201 36.96 3.05 -69.77
C GLU A 201 35.77 2.12 -70.13
N VAL A 202 34.74 2.08 -69.28
CA VAL A 202 33.51 1.30 -69.53
C VAL A 202 32.77 1.82 -70.77
N ASN A 203 32.62 3.13 -70.91
CA ASN A 203 31.96 3.74 -72.06
C ASN A 203 32.74 3.49 -73.36
N TYR A 204 34.06 3.58 -73.31
CA TYR A 204 34.95 3.26 -74.43
C TYR A 204 34.81 1.80 -74.87
N LEU A 205 34.77 0.85 -73.93
CA LEU A 205 34.53 -0.57 -74.24
C LEU A 205 33.12 -0.81 -74.80
N LYS A 206 32.10 -0.14 -74.26
CA LYS A 206 30.73 -0.19 -74.80
C LYS A 206 30.65 0.34 -76.22
N GLU A 207 31.30 1.46 -76.51
CA GLU A 207 31.36 2.02 -77.87
C GLU A 207 32.11 1.10 -78.84
N GLN A 208 33.17 0.42 -78.40
CA GLN A 208 33.85 -0.57 -79.25
C GLN A 208 32.97 -1.77 -79.59
N ILE A 209 32.18 -2.25 -78.61
CA ILE A 209 31.22 -3.34 -78.84
C ILE A 209 30.08 -2.86 -79.75
N ALA A 210 29.57 -1.63 -79.55
CA ALA A 210 28.53 -1.05 -80.39
C ALA A 210 29.00 -0.89 -81.84
N LYS A 211 30.23 -0.40 -82.09
CA LYS A 211 30.82 -0.30 -83.43
C LYS A 211 31.06 -1.65 -84.11
N LEU A 212 31.22 -2.72 -83.34
CA LEU A 212 31.33 -4.10 -83.84
C LEU A 212 29.96 -4.73 -84.13
N ASN A 213 28.89 -4.22 -83.50
CA ASN A 213 27.51 -4.67 -83.71
C ASN A 213 26.75 -3.85 -84.77
N ASP A 214 27.05 -2.56 -84.95
CA ASP A 214 26.50 -1.70 -86.01
C ASP A 214 27.21 -1.95 -87.36
N ALA A 215 27.01 -3.15 -87.93
CA ALA A 215 27.13 -3.35 -89.37
C ALA A 215 25.74 -3.11 -90.00
N PRO A 216 25.61 -2.27 -91.05
CA PRO A 216 24.31 -1.87 -91.58
C PRO A 216 23.58 -3.04 -92.25
N ASP A 217 22.34 -3.28 -91.81
CA ASP A 217 21.36 -4.20 -92.41
C ASP A 217 20.85 -3.70 -93.79
N GLN A 218 20.53 -4.66 -94.67
CA GLN A 218 19.52 -4.51 -95.73
C GLN A 218 18.11 -4.79 -95.15
N PRO A 219 17.02 -4.29 -95.76
CA PRO A 219 15.97 -3.58 -95.03
C PRO A 219 14.64 -4.38 -94.92
N PRO A 220 13.49 -3.75 -94.59
CA PRO A 220 12.73 -4.01 -93.37
C PRO A 220 11.50 -4.92 -93.60
N VAL A 221 11.14 -5.77 -92.63
CA VAL A 221 9.83 -6.46 -92.65
C VAL A 221 9.19 -6.48 -91.26
N THR A 222 8.19 -5.62 -91.13
CA THR A 222 6.79 -5.88 -90.71
C THR A 222 6.46 -6.82 -89.53
N GLN A 223 5.59 -6.28 -88.69
CA GLN A 223 4.78 -6.86 -87.61
C GLN A 223 4.39 -8.36 -87.69
N LYS A 224 4.62 -9.06 -86.55
CA LYS A 224 3.81 -10.11 -85.84
C LYS A 224 3.27 -11.32 -86.63
N PRO A 225 3.35 -12.56 -86.09
CA PRO A 225 2.42 -12.97 -85.03
C PRO A 225 3.04 -13.86 -83.92
N ALA A 226 2.24 -14.11 -82.87
CA ALA A 226 2.53 -14.96 -81.73
C ALA A 226 2.79 -16.42 -82.12
N GLY A 227 3.77 -17.07 -81.47
CA GLY A 227 3.85 -18.53 -81.44
C GLY A 227 5.24 -19.18 -81.54
N GLN A 228 6.33 -18.44 -81.78
CA GLN A 228 7.68 -19.01 -81.83
C GLN A 228 8.61 -18.23 -80.89
N GLU A 229 9.15 -18.91 -79.88
CA GLU A 229 10.16 -18.33 -78.99
C GLU A 229 11.43 -18.02 -79.79
N HIS A 230 11.74 -16.73 -79.95
CA HIS A 230 12.96 -16.27 -80.61
C HIS A 230 14.17 -16.44 -79.68
N PRO A 231 15.37 -16.71 -80.22
CA PRO A 231 16.59 -16.93 -79.41
C PRO A 231 16.93 -15.75 -78.50
N GLU A 232 16.54 -14.53 -78.87
CA GLU A 232 16.70 -13.31 -78.06
C GLU A 232 15.79 -13.28 -76.81
N THR A 233 14.57 -13.81 -76.92
CA THR A 233 13.67 -13.92 -75.75
C THR A 233 14.19 -14.95 -74.75
N ILE A 234 14.73 -16.08 -75.25
CA ILE A 234 15.34 -17.13 -74.43
C ILE A 234 16.62 -16.62 -73.76
N SER A 235 17.45 -15.85 -74.46
CA SER A 235 18.67 -15.26 -73.88
C SER A 235 18.34 -14.21 -72.80
N SER A 236 17.29 -13.41 -72.99
CA SER A 236 16.82 -12.47 -71.97
C SER A 236 16.31 -13.18 -70.71
N GLN A 237 15.53 -14.25 -70.85
CA GLN A 237 15.06 -15.07 -69.73
C GLN A 237 16.22 -15.78 -69.02
N LEU A 238 17.17 -16.33 -69.79
CA LEU A 238 18.38 -16.94 -69.24
C LEU A 238 19.18 -15.93 -68.42
N SER A 239 19.31 -14.68 -68.89
CA SER A 239 19.97 -13.62 -68.13
C SER A 239 19.23 -13.29 -66.83
N ALA A 240 17.89 -13.21 -66.87
CA ALA A 240 17.07 -12.96 -65.68
C ALA A 240 17.20 -14.07 -64.62
N TYR A 241 17.06 -15.34 -65.03
CA TYR A 241 17.25 -16.48 -64.13
C TYR A 241 18.69 -16.61 -63.63
N SER A 242 19.69 -16.25 -64.44
CA SER A 242 21.09 -16.24 -64.00
C SER A 242 21.35 -15.18 -62.91
N THR A 243 20.74 -14.00 -63.02
CA THR A 243 20.79 -12.97 -61.98
C THR A 243 20.03 -13.42 -60.74
N GLU A 244 18.84 -14.02 -60.90
CA GLU A 244 18.08 -14.58 -59.79
C GLU A 244 18.87 -15.65 -59.03
N ARG A 245 19.50 -16.59 -59.73
CA ARG A 245 20.37 -17.62 -59.13
C ARG A 245 21.47 -17.01 -58.27
N VAL A 246 22.18 -15.99 -58.76
CA VAL A 246 23.24 -15.31 -57.98
C VAL A 246 22.68 -14.70 -56.70
N THR A 247 21.51 -14.04 -56.78
CA THR A 247 20.86 -13.48 -55.59
C THR A 247 20.41 -14.57 -54.61
N LEU A 248 19.80 -15.65 -55.08
CA LEU A 248 19.37 -16.78 -54.25
C LEU A 248 20.56 -17.48 -53.59
N ALA A 249 21.69 -17.61 -54.29
CA ALA A 249 22.92 -18.19 -53.75
C ALA A 249 23.50 -17.30 -52.64
N ALA A 250 23.49 -15.98 -52.83
CA ALA A 250 23.90 -15.04 -51.79
C ALA A 250 22.97 -15.10 -50.56
N ARG A 251 21.65 -15.22 -50.76
CA ARG A 251 20.67 -15.43 -49.66
C ARG A 251 20.95 -16.72 -48.89
N GLN A 252 21.22 -17.80 -49.61
CA GLN A 252 21.47 -19.12 -49.05
C GLN A 252 22.75 -19.11 -48.21
N GLN A 253 23.81 -18.47 -48.69
CA GLN A 253 25.06 -18.33 -47.96
C GLN A 253 24.88 -17.51 -46.68
N GLU A 254 24.15 -16.39 -46.74
CA GLU A 254 23.85 -15.60 -45.53
C GLU A 254 22.99 -16.40 -44.55
N ALA A 255 21.93 -17.09 -44.99
CA ALA A 255 21.13 -17.95 -44.12
C ALA A 255 21.98 -19.05 -43.44
N GLN A 256 22.91 -19.67 -44.15
CA GLN A 256 23.86 -20.64 -43.61
C GLN A 256 24.78 -20.04 -42.53
N MET A 257 25.17 -18.77 -42.67
CA MET A 257 25.93 -18.05 -41.64
C MET A 257 25.12 -17.89 -40.36
N TYR A 258 23.82 -17.56 -40.45
CA TYR A 258 22.94 -17.51 -39.27
C TYR A 258 22.70 -18.87 -38.63
N MET A 259 22.66 -19.96 -39.41
CA MET A 259 22.60 -21.32 -38.86
C MET A 259 23.84 -21.70 -38.04
N THR A 260 25.00 -21.19 -38.45
CA THR A 260 26.29 -21.56 -37.84
C THR A 260 26.67 -20.60 -36.71
N ASN A 261 26.36 -19.32 -36.85
CA ASN A 261 26.73 -18.26 -35.91
C ASN A 261 25.60 -17.23 -35.75
N ALA A 262 24.47 -17.65 -35.19
CA ALA A 262 23.35 -16.76 -34.88
C ALA A 262 23.74 -15.75 -33.78
N PRO A 263 23.62 -14.43 -34.00
CA PRO A 263 23.82 -13.43 -32.96
C PRO A 263 22.72 -13.45 -31.88
N GLY A 264 21.54 -14.00 -32.20
CA GLY A 264 20.34 -14.03 -31.37
C GLY A 264 19.45 -12.79 -31.54
N TYR A 265 18.14 -12.94 -31.29
CA TYR A 265 17.17 -11.85 -31.37
C TYR A 265 17.21 -10.88 -30.17
N CYS A 266 18.00 -11.17 -29.12
CA CYS A 266 18.14 -10.29 -27.97
C CYS A 266 19.54 -10.31 -27.36
N LYS A 267 19.90 -9.20 -26.71
CA LYS A 267 21.15 -9.05 -25.95
C LYS A 267 20.86 -8.46 -24.57
N ILE A 268 21.73 -8.74 -23.61
CA ILE A 268 21.66 -8.13 -22.29
C ILE A 268 22.20 -6.71 -22.40
N LEU A 269 21.34 -5.72 -22.13
CA LEU A 269 21.71 -4.30 -22.14
C LEU A 269 22.33 -3.91 -20.79
N ALA A 270 21.67 -4.28 -19.70
CA ALA A 270 22.12 -4.03 -18.33
C ALA A 270 21.86 -5.27 -17.46
N PRO A 271 22.91 -5.92 -16.91
CA PRO A 271 22.74 -7.04 -15.99
C PRO A 271 22.19 -6.56 -14.63
N ALA A 272 21.52 -7.45 -13.90
CA ALA A 272 21.05 -7.14 -12.57
C ALA A 272 22.22 -6.98 -11.60
N THR A 273 22.21 -5.91 -10.80
CA THR A 273 23.18 -5.66 -9.72
C THR A 273 22.48 -5.62 -8.37
N GLU A 274 23.17 -6.06 -7.30
CA GLU A 274 22.60 -6.09 -5.95
C GLU A 274 22.18 -4.69 -5.46
N LYS A 275 22.85 -3.63 -5.94
CA LYS A 275 22.56 -2.23 -5.58
C LYS A 275 21.22 -1.73 -6.13
N GLU A 276 20.72 -2.32 -7.21
CA GLU A 276 19.48 -1.91 -7.88
C GLU A 276 18.27 -2.74 -7.46
N VAL A 277 18.45 -3.70 -6.54
CA VAL A 277 17.38 -4.57 -6.05
C VAL A 277 16.39 -3.76 -5.21
N THR A 278 15.13 -3.82 -5.61
CA THR A 278 14.04 -3.20 -4.86
C THR A 278 13.57 -4.14 -3.75
N VAL A 279 13.48 -3.61 -2.51
CA VAL A 279 13.06 -4.38 -1.33
C VAL A 279 11.61 -4.08 -0.99
N LYS A 280 10.74 -5.08 -1.13
CA LYS A 280 9.37 -5.00 -0.64
C LYS A 280 9.32 -5.46 0.81
N LYS A 281 9.34 -4.50 1.74
CA LYS A 281 9.27 -4.76 3.19
C LYS A 281 7.86 -5.21 3.59
N SER A 282 7.73 -6.31 4.32
CA SER A 282 6.44 -6.78 4.86
C SER A 282 6.02 -6.04 6.13
N GLY A 283 6.96 -5.36 6.80
CA GLY A 283 6.76 -4.66 8.08
C GLY A 283 5.53 -3.74 8.15
N PRO A 284 5.33 -2.79 7.21
CA PRO A 284 4.17 -1.89 7.24
C PRO A 284 2.84 -2.64 7.15
N LYS A 285 2.77 -3.72 6.36
CA LYS A 285 1.55 -4.52 6.23
C LYS A 285 1.25 -5.30 7.51
N ILE A 286 2.28 -5.86 8.13
CA ILE A 286 2.16 -6.56 9.43
C ILE A 286 1.65 -5.57 10.48
N MET A 287 2.23 -4.37 10.55
CA MET A 287 1.82 -3.33 11.49
C MET A 287 0.33 -2.95 11.34
N VAL A 288 -0.13 -2.69 10.12
CA VAL A 288 -1.55 -2.36 9.86
C VAL A 288 -2.47 -3.50 10.30
N MET A 289 -2.13 -4.74 9.99
CA MET A 289 -2.95 -5.90 10.39
C MET A 289 -2.99 -6.11 11.91
N THR A 290 -1.87 -5.90 12.59
CA THR A 290 -1.79 -5.99 14.06
C THR A 290 -2.63 -4.91 14.73
N ILE A 291 -2.56 -3.66 14.25
CA ILE A 291 -3.39 -2.55 14.76
C ILE A 291 -4.87 -2.87 14.57
N PHE A 292 -5.24 -3.29 13.35
CA PHE A 292 -6.62 -3.67 13.04
C PHE A 292 -7.13 -4.78 13.96
N ALA A 293 -6.33 -5.84 14.16
CA ALA A 293 -6.67 -6.92 15.07
C ALA A 293 -6.89 -6.42 16.52
N GLY A 294 -6.03 -5.54 17.02
CA GLY A 294 -6.18 -4.95 18.36
C GLY A 294 -7.49 -4.17 18.51
N VAL A 295 -7.88 -3.39 17.50
CA VAL A 295 -9.14 -2.64 17.48
C VAL A 295 -10.34 -3.59 17.49
N VAL A 296 -10.34 -4.61 16.63
CA VAL A 296 -11.42 -5.62 16.58
C VAL A 296 -11.55 -6.34 17.93
N GLY A 297 -10.44 -6.76 18.54
CA GLY A 297 -10.45 -7.42 19.85
C GLY A 297 -11.00 -6.53 20.97
N PHE A 298 -10.72 -5.22 20.93
CA PHE A 298 -11.28 -4.27 21.87
C PHE A 298 -12.81 -4.16 21.72
N PHE A 299 -13.32 -3.94 20.50
CA PHE A 299 -14.75 -3.83 20.25
C PHE A 299 -15.52 -5.11 20.56
N ALA A 300 -14.97 -6.29 20.22
CA ALA A 300 -15.57 -7.56 20.59
C ALA A 300 -15.72 -7.69 22.12
N THR A 301 -14.71 -7.29 22.89
CA THR A 301 -14.80 -7.32 24.36
C THR A 301 -15.82 -6.30 24.89
N LEU A 302 -15.91 -5.12 24.26
CA LEU A 302 -16.91 -4.11 24.61
C LEU A 302 -18.33 -4.61 24.39
N VAL A 303 -18.60 -5.28 23.26
CA VAL A 303 -19.90 -5.88 22.96
C VAL A 303 -20.27 -6.94 23.99
N VAL A 304 -19.33 -7.82 24.36
CA VAL A 304 -19.57 -8.84 25.40
C VAL A 304 -19.89 -8.20 26.75
N LEU A 305 -19.15 -7.16 27.15
CA LEU A 305 -19.41 -6.47 28.41
C LEU A 305 -20.75 -5.72 28.41
N LEU A 306 -21.11 -5.08 27.30
CA LEU A 306 -22.40 -4.44 27.13
C LEU A 306 -23.55 -5.46 27.12
N PHE A 307 -23.33 -6.63 26.53
CA PHE A 307 -24.29 -7.73 26.57
C PHE A 307 -24.52 -8.23 28.00
N LEU A 308 -23.43 -8.49 28.75
CA LEU A 308 -23.52 -8.90 30.16
C LEU A 308 -24.26 -7.85 31.00
N GLU A 309 -24.00 -6.56 30.76
CA GLU A 309 -24.66 -5.45 31.46
C GLU A 309 -26.15 -5.34 31.12
N ILE A 310 -26.54 -5.57 29.85
CA ILE A 310 -27.94 -5.54 29.41
C ILE A 310 -28.73 -6.73 29.95
N THR A 311 -28.10 -7.90 30.08
CA THR A 311 -28.74 -9.09 30.66
C THR A 311 -28.91 -9.02 32.17
N ASP A 312 -28.25 -8.07 32.84
CA ASP A 312 -28.38 -7.87 34.27
C ASP A 312 -29.68 -7.13 34.62
N SER A 313 -30.64 -7.86 35.19
CA SER A 313 -31.97 -7.35 35.56
C SER A 313 -32.05 -6.78 36.98
N ARG A 314 -30.91 -6.59 37.65
CA ARG A 314 -30.85 -6.02 39.00
C ARG A 314 -31.17 -4.53 39.02
N LEU A 315 -31.78 -4.08 40.11
CA LEU A 315 -32.06 -2.68 40.36
C LEU A 315 -30.77 -1.96 40.77
N LYS A 316 -30.26 -1.07 39.92
CA LYS A 316 -28.94 -0.43 40.11
C LYS A 316 -29.00 0.94 40.77
N GLY A 317 -30.16 1.59 40.77
CA GLY A 317 -30.29 2.89 41.42
C GLY A 317 -31.72 3.34 41.68
N PRO A 318 -31.89 4.52 42.33
CA PRO A 318 -33.20 5.01 42.77
C PRO A 318 -34.21 5.18 41.64
N ARG A 319 -33.76 5.61 40.45
CA ARG A 319 -34.63 5.75 39.27
C ARG A 319 -35.13 4.41 38.74
N ASP A 320 -34.35 3.35 38.88
CA ASP A 320 -34.78 2.01 38.48
C ASP A 320 -35.78 1.44 39.49
N VAL A 321 -35.56 1.71 40.79
CA VAL A 321 -36.53 1.37 41.85
C VAL A 321 -37.85 2.09 41.61
N GLU A 322 -37.83 3.41 41.38
CA GLU A 322 -39.06 4.19 41.10
C GLU A 322 -39.80 3.65 39.86
N ARG A 323 -39.07 3.34 38.77
CA ARG A 323 -39.64 2.80 37.53
C ARG A 323 -40.24 1.40 37.71
N VAL A 324 -39.59 0.53 38.46
CA VAL A 324 -40.02 -0.88 38.62
C VAL A 324 -41.11 -1.01 39.66
N THR A 325 -40.99 -0.28 40.77
CA THR A 325 -41.97 -0.32 41.86
C THR A 325 -43.18 0.57 41.59
N GLU A 326 -43.05 1.54 40.68
CA GLU A 326 -44.03 2.62 40.42
C GLU A 326 -44.44 3.36 41.71
N LEU A 327 -43.53 3.40 42.68
CA LEU A 327 -43.69 4.10 43.95
C LEU A 327 -42.68 5.24 44.02
N PRO A 328 -43.08 6.43 44.50
CA PRO A 328 -42.15 7.52 44.67
C PRO A 328 -41.05 7.13 45.66
N VAL A 329 -39.78 7.38 45.31
CA VAL A 329 -38.67 7.15 46.23
C VAL A 329 -38.69 8.23 47.32
N LEU A 330 -38.96 7.81 48.54
CA LEU A 330 -39.06 8.70 49.71
C LEU A 330 -37.69 9.10 50.22
N ALA A 331 -36.75 8.16 50.24
CA ALA A 331 -35.39 8.36 50.72
C ALA A 331 -34.42 7.29 50.22
N THR A 332 -33.13 7.62 50.27
CA THR A 332 -32.03 6.75 49.86
C THR A 332 -30.98 6.71 50.94
N LEU A 333 -30.59 5.51 51.39
CA LEU A 333 -29.47 5.27 52.29
C LEU A 333 -28.26 4.83 51.46
N GLY A 334 -27.13 5.51 51.63
CA GLY A 334 -25.87 5.05 51.03
C GLY A 334 -25.23 3.93 51.84
N ASP A 335 -24.02 3.56 51.49
CA ASP A 335 -23.26 2.52 52.19
C ASP A 335 -22.85 2.97 53.60
N LEU A 336 -23.39 2.30 54.63
CA LEU A 336 -23.17 2.63 56.04
C LEU A 336 -21.71 2.46 56.47
N ASP A 337 -21.00 1.48 55.90
CA ASP A 337 -19.59 1.22 56.23
C ASP A 337 -18.68 2.39 55.80
N LYS A 338 -19.16 3.22 54.87
CA LYS A 338 -18.47 4.41 54.37
C LYS A 338 -18.91 5.70 55.07
N MET A 339 -19.96 5.66 55.90
CA MET A 339 -20.51 6.83 56.59
C MET A 339 -20.00 6.93 58.02
N THR A 340 -19.64 8.15 58.43
CA THR A 340 -19.34 8.44 59.84
C THR A 340 -20.62 8.36 60.70
N PRO A 341 -20.52 8.09 62.01
CA PRO A 341 -21.70 8.04 62.90
C PRO A 341 -22.51 9.35 62.91
N ALA A 342 -21.86 10.49 62.68
CA ALA A 342 -22.53 11.79 62.55
C ALA A 342 -23.32 11.91 61.24
N GLU A 343 -22.77 11.43 60.12
CA GLU A 343 -23.47 11.38 58.84
C GLU A 343 -24.68 10.44 58.90
N GLN A 344 -24.55 9.29 59.57
CA GLN A 344 -25.65 8.35 59.79
C GLN A 344 -26.80 8.98 60.59
N ARG A 345 -26.50 9.68 61.70
CA ARG A 345 -27.50 10.41 62.50
C ARG A 345 -28.15 11.54 61.71
N ASN A 346 -27.35 12.34 61.00
CA ASN A 346 -27.87 13.41 60.14
C ASN A 346 -28.78 12.88 59.04
N TRP A 347 -28.40 11.76 58.42
CA TRP A 347 -29.23 11.08 57.43
C TRP A 347 -30.53 10.58 58.06
N ALA A 348 -30.47 9.94 59.23
CA ALA A 348 -31.64 9.39 59.91
C ALA A 348 -32.65 10.49 60.27
N PHE A 349 -32.18 11.60 60.85
CA PHE A 349 -33.01 12.76 61.19
C PHE A 349 -33.66 13.39 59.95
N ARG A 350 -32.89 13.61 58.88
CA ARG A 350 -33.40 14.17 57.62
C ARG A 350 -34.44 13.26 56.98
N THR A 351 -34.16 11.96 56.96
CA THR A 351 -35.04 10.95 56.37
C THR A 351 -36.33 10.82 57.15
N TRP A 352 -36.24 10.77 58.49
CA TRP A 352 -37.40 10.79 59.38
C TRP A 352 -38.29 12.00 59.11
N THR A 353 -37.72 13.20 59.13
CA THR A 353 -38.47 14.45 58.90
C THR A 353 -39.16 14.46 57.52
N ALA A 354 -38.48 13.95 56.49
CA ALA A 354 -39.03 13.87 55.13
C ALA A 354 -40.18 12.85 55.02
N ILE A 355 -40.04 11.68 55.65
CA ILE A 355 -41.07 10.64 55.68
C ILE A 355 -42.27 11.12 56.49
N GLN A 356 -42.03 11.64 57.69
CA GLN A 356 -43.07 12.12 58.60
C GLN A 356 -43.89 13.26 57.98
N GLY A 357 -43.24 14.22 57.32
CA GLY A 357 -43.95 15.30 56.61
C GLY A 357 -44.76 14.85 55.38
N LYS A 358 -44.46 13.66 54.82
CA LYS A 358 -45.22 13.08 53.71
C LYS A 358 -46.36 12.16 54.16
N LEU A 359 -46.16 11.43 55.26
CA LEU A 359 -47.05 10.37 55.71
C LEU A 359 -48.00 10.76 56.85
N SER A 360 -47.68 11.81 57.61
CA SER A 360 -48.53 12.31 58.69
C SER A 360 -49.35 13.51 58.23
N SER A 361 -50.59 13.62 58.73
CA SER A 361 -51.49 14.74 58.46
C SER A 361 -51.08 16.02 59.20
N SER A 362 -50.31 15.91 60.29
CA SER A 362 -49.73 17.05 60.99
C SER A 362 -48.36 16.74 61.61
N PRO A 363 -47.49 17.75 61.83
CA PRO A 363 -46.14 17.56 62.35
C PRO A 363 -46.06 16.98 63.76
N ASN A 364 -47.16 17.00 64.51
CA ASN A 364 -47.22 16.45 65.87
C ASN A 364 -48.09 15.20 65.94
N HIS A 365 -48.71 14.76 64.83
CA HIS A 365 -49.51 13.55 64.84
C HIS A 365 -48.63 12.32 64.65
N GLY A 366 -48.97 11.27 65.40
CA GLY A 366 -48.29 9.98 65.37
C GLY A 366 -48.25 9.34 63.97
N LEU A 367 -47.28 8.47 63.74
CA LEU A 367 -47.09 7.77 62.46
C LEU A 367 -47.14 6.27 62.67
N VAL A 368 -48.01 5.58 61.95
CA VAL A 368 -47.97 4.11 61.86
C VAL A 368 -47.50 3.72 60.48
N CYS A 369 -46.38 3.00 60.42
CA CYS A 369 -45.75 2.64 59.16
C CYS A 369 -45.16 1.22 59.18
N GLY A 370 -45.49 0.43 58.16
CA GLY A 370 -44.84 -0.84 57.89
C GLY A 370 -43.68 -0.68 56.91
N ILE A 371 -42.62 -1.46 57.08
CA ILE A 371 -41.51 -1.57 56.14
C ILE A 371 -41.33 -3.04 55.73
N THR A 372 -41.37 -3.32 54.43
CA THR A 372 -41.13 -4.65 53.84
C THR A 372 -40.15 -4.57 52.66
N SER A 373 -39.65 -5.70 52.17
CA SER A 373 -38.71 -5.81 51.04
C SER A 373 -38.97 -7.08 50.23
N ALA A 374 -38.33 -7.28 49.08
CA ALA A 374 -38.51 -8.50 48.29
C ALA A 374 -37.96 -9.75 49.02
N ASN A 375 -36.78 -9.62 49.58
CA ASN A 375 -35.97 -10.70 50.14
C ASN A 375 -35.47 -10.36 51.55
N THR A 376 -34.93 -11.38 52.22
CA THR A 376 -34.20 -11.23 53.47
C THR A 376 -32.87 -10.49 53.24
N ARG A 377 -32.37 -9.77 54.26
CA ARG A 377 -31.06 -9.08 54.25
C ARG A 377 -30.96 -7.86 53.32
N GLU A 378 -32.06 -7.16 53.09
CA GLU A 378 -32.09 -5.87 52.36
C GLU A 378 -31.94 -4.63 53.26
N GLY A 379 -31.72 -4.81 54.58
CA GLY A 379 -31.50 -3.71 55.52
C GLY A 379 -32.74 -3.16 56.23
N ARG A 380 -33.86 -3.89 56.25
CA ARG A 380 -35.12 -3.47 56.90
C ARG A 380 -34.93 -3.09 58.38
N SER A 381 -34.33 -3.97 59.17
CA SER A 381 -34.08 -3.72 60.60
C SER A 381 -33.18 -2.50 60.81
N THR A 382 -32.17 -2.33 59.96
CA THR A 382 -31.28 -1.16 60.01
C THR A 382 -32.05 0.13 59.77
N TRP A 383 -32.89 0.17 58.73
CA TRP A 383 -33.77 1.31 58.44
C TRP A 383 -34.74 1.60 59.58
N VAL A 384 -35.41 0.57 60.09
CA VAL A 384 -36.36 0.71 61.21
C VAL A 384 -35.66 1.28 62.44
N ASN A 385 -34.49 0.76 62.80
CA ASN A 385 -33.73 1.23 63.98
C ASN A 385 -33.26 2.67 63.83
N MET A 386 -32.74 3.06 62.67
CA MET A 386 -32.29 4.43 62.42
C MET A 386 -33.46 5.42 62.46
N LEU A 387 -34.61 5.06 61.87
CA LEU A 387 -35.81 5.89 61.91
C LEU A 387 -36.41 5.97 63.31
N ALA A 388 -36.43 4.85 64.05
CA ALA A 388 -36.92 4.80 65.42
C ALA A 388 -36.08 5.70 66.34
N GLN A 389 -34.75 5.63 66.22
CA GLN A 389 -33.85 6.50 66.97
C GLN A 389 -34.09 7.97 66.63
N ALA A 390 -34.17 8.31 65.34
CA ALA A 390 -34.42 9.69 64.90
C ALA A 390 -35.78 10.22 65.39
N ALA A 391 -36.83 9.40 65.38
CA ALA A 391 -38.16 9.77 65.88
C ALA A 391 -38.14 10.01 67.41
N SER A 392 -37.46 9.15 68.16
CA SER A 392 -37.27 9.30 69.61
C SER A 392 -36.50 10.57 69.97
N GLU A 393 -35.43 10.87 69.22
CA GLU A 393 -34.67 12.13 69.36
C GLU A 393 -35.51 13.38 69.03
N CYS A 394 -36.57 13.23 68.20
CA CYS A 394 -37.54 14.28 67.93
C CYS A 394 -38.66 14.40 68.99
N GLY A 395 -38.63 13.59 70.06
CA GLY A 395 -39.60 13.63 71.15
C GLY A 395 -40.86 12.79 70.95
N PHE A 396 -40.90 11.92 69.93
CA PHE A 396 -41.99 10.96 69.76
C PHE A 396 -41.81 9.75 70.66
N ARG A 397 -42.92 9.16 71.10
CA ARG A 397 -42.93 7.83 71.73
C ARG A 397 -42.86 6.79 70.63
N VAL A 398 -41.84 5.94 70.63
CA VAL A 398 -41.60 5.01 69.52
C VAL A 398 -41.90 3.57 69.93
N LEU A 399 -42.70 2.88 69.14
CA LEU A 399 -42.99 1.47 69.24
C LEU A 399 -42.48 0.76 67.99
N THR A 400 -41.43 -0.04 68.12
CA THR A 400 -40.95 -0.89 67.02
C THR A 400 -41.47 -2.30 67.19
N VAL A 401 -42.05 -2.88 66.14
CA VAL A 401 -42.52 -4.27 66.11
C VAL A 401 -41.77 -5.01 65.02
N ALA A 402 -41.07 -6.11 65.36
CA ALA A 402 -40.27 -6.84 64.38
C ALA A 402 -40.63 -8.33 64.33
N THR A 403 -40.90 -8.84 63.12
CA THR A 403 -41.09 -10.28 62.91
C THR A 403 -39.75 -11.01 62.80
N ILE A 404 -39.56 -12.04 63.62
CA ILE A 404 -38.38 -12.91 63.53
C ILE A 404 -38.75 -14.09 62.62
N PRO A 405 -38.02 -14.33 61.51
CA PRO A 405 -38.28 -15.45 60.63
C PRO A 405 -38.11 -16.79 61.37
N PRO A 406 -38.90 -17.83 61.03
CA PRO A 406 -38.85 -19.13 61.73
C PRO A 406 -37.47 -19.79 61.71
N ASP A 407 -36.71 -19.58 60.64
CA ASP A 407 -35.40 -20.22 60.39
C ASP A 407 -34.21 -19.39 60.89
N ALA A 408 -34.43 -18.44 61.82
CA ALA A 408 -33.34 -17.65 62.39
C ALA A 408 -32.35 -18.58 63.14
N PRO A 409 -31.03 -18.55 62.83
CA PRO A 409 -30.05 -19.48 63.40
C PRO A 409 -29.97 -19.47 64.93
N ASN A 410 -30.43 -18.39 65.57
CA ASN A 410 -30.50 -18.27 67.03
C ASN A 410 -31.54 -17.18 67.42
N PRO A 411 -32.81 -17.54 67.68
CA PRO A 411 -33.87 -16.57 67.98
C PRO A 411 -33.56 -15.72 69.22
N GLU A 412 -32.94 -16.30 70.24
CA GLU A 412 -32.59 -15.65 71.51
C GLU A 412 -31.45 -14.62 71.38
N GLU A 413 -30.49 -14.87 70.49
CA GLU A 413 -29.38 -13.94 70.24
C GLU A 413 -29.85 -12.76 69.38
N THR A 414 -30.79 -13.00 68.46
CA THR A 414 -31.46 -11.96 67.65
C THR A 414 -32.33 -11.05 68.51
N LEU A 415 -32.98 -11.60 69.53
CA LEU A 415 -33.70 -10.88 70.59
C LEU A 415 -32.77 -10.00 71.44
N ARG A 416 -31.56 -10.48 71.76
CA ARG A 416 -30.54 -9.72 72.52
C ARG A 416 -29.86 -8.63 71.69
N LEU A 417 -29.63 -8.87 70.40
CA LEU A 417 -29.00 -7.90 69.49
C LEU A 417 -29.96 -6.79 69.04
N SER A 418 -31.26 -7.07 68.91
CA SER A 418 -32.28 -6.04 68.63
C SER A 418 -32.51 -5.08 69.82
N GLY A 419 -32.11 -5.47 71.04
CA GLY A 419 -32.19 -4.64 72.25
C GLY A 419 -30.93 -3.79 72.54
N ASN A 420 -29.84 -3.96 71.80
CA ASN A 420 -28.57 -3.27 72.04
C ASN A 420 -28.34 -2.11 71.05
N GLY A 421 -29.20 -1.10 71.11
CA GLY A 421 -28.77 0.28 70.83
C GLY A 421 -27.77 0.70 71.91
N HIS A 422 -26.74 1.48 71.58
CA HIS A 422 -25.68 1.88 72.50
C HIS A 422 -26.20 2.72 73.69
N GLY A 423 -26.67 2.04 74.74
CA GLY A 423 -27.08 2.58 76.03
C GLY A 423 -27.25 1.41 77.00
N LYS A 424 -26.68 1.51 78.19
CA LYS A 424 -26.76 0.46 79.22
C LYS A 424 -28.22 0.01 79.44
N PRO A 425 -28.50 -1.28 79.67
CA PRO A 425 -29.83 -1.72 80.05
C PRO A 425 -30.13 -1.22 81.47
N HIS A 426 -31.06 -0.29 81.60
CA HIS A 426 -31.78 -0.09 82.85
C HIS A 426 -33.05 -0.95 82.83
N GLY A 427 -32.97 -2.05 83.58
CA GLY A 427 -34.10 -2.67 84.28
C GLY A 427 -35.18 -3.36 83.44
N LEU A 428 -34.97 -4.64 83.10
CA LEU A 428 -36.04 -5.64 83.20
C LEU A 428 -35.48 -6.92 83.85
N LEU A 429 -35.51 -6.87 85.19
CA LEU A 429 -35.64 -7.96 86.17
C LEU A 429 -34.79 -9.23 86.01
N ALA A 430 -33.79 -9.33 86.91
CA ALA A 430 -33.54 -10.56 87.64
C ALA A 430 -34.79 -10.90 88.49
N GLY A 431 -35.43 -12.02 88.17
CA GLY A 431 -36.55 -12.59 88.94
C GLY A 431 -36.94 -13.91 88.31
N GLY A 432 -36.64 -15.01 88.99
CA GLY A 432 -36.69 -16.36 88.42
C GLY A 432 -38.09 -16.85 88.05
N GLY A 433 -38.12 -17.77 87.08
CA GLY A 433 -39.26 -18.65 86.80
C GLY A 433 -39.74 -18.65 85.35
N SER A 434 -39.68 -19.81 84.71
CA SER A 434 -40.43 -20.21 83.51
C SER A 434 -39.98 -19.67 82.14
N ASN A 435 -39.32 -20.55 81.39
CA ASN A 435 -39.10 -20.47 79.95
C ASN A 435 -40.43 -20.36 79.14
N ASN A 436 -40.39 -19.65 78.01
CA ASN A 436 -41.35 -19.66 76.87
C ASN A 436 -42.70 -18.88 76.89
N ALA A 437 -42.92 -17.81 77.68
CA ALA A 437 -44.25 -17.14 77.68
C ALA A 437 -44.30 -15.60 77.66
N VAL A 438 -43.20 -14.88 77.42
CA VAL A 438 -43.23 -13.40 77.50
C VAL A 438 -43.55 -12.72 76.17
N SER A 439 -43.26 -13.32 75.01
CA SER A 439 -43.44 -12.67 73.69
C SER A 439 -44.87 -12.73 73.16
N THR A 440 -45.60 -13.81 73.43
CA THR A 440 -46.98 -14.04 72.94
C THR A 440 -48.04 -13.32 73.77
N SER A 441 -47.75 -12.97 75.03
CA SER A 441 -48.72 -12.33 75.94
C SER A 441 -48.90 -10.83 75.67
N VAL A 442 -47.93 -10.19 75.00
CA VAL A 442 -47.92 -8.73 74.75
C VAL A 442 -49.04 -8.30 73.79
N LEU A 443 -49.35 -9.11 72.78
CA LEU A 443 -50.45 -8.84 71.84
C LEU A 443 -51.83 -9.16 72.43
N SER A 444 -51.91 -10.07 73.42
CA SER A 444 -53.15 -10.33 74.16
C SER A 444 -53.41 -9.29 75.26
N SER A 445 -52.37 -8.59 75.72
CA SER A 445 -52.45 -7.56 76.78
C SER A 445 -51.80 -6.23 76.36
N PRO A 446 -52.31 -5.56 75.31
CA PRO A 446 -51.77 -4.29 74.78
C PRO A 446 -51.65 -3.14 75.79
N MET A 447 -52.36 -3.21 76.93
CA MET A 447 -52.24 -2.22 78.01
C MET A 447 -50.84 -2.17 78.65
N GLN A 448 -50.13 -3.30 78.75
CA GLN A 448 -48.79 -3.32 79.37
C GLN A 448 -47.78 -2.48 78.57
N VAL A 449 -47.86 -2.53 77.24
CA VAL A 449 -47.04 -1.70 76.35
C VAL A 449 -47.42 -0.24 76.48
N THR A 450 -48.72 0.04 76.65
CA THR A 450 -49.21 1.39 76.86
C THR A 450 -48.65 1.97 78.16
N GLU A 451 -48.71 1.21 79.26
CA GLU A 451 -48.14 1.59 80.56
C GLU A 451 -46.63 1.84 80.50
N GLN A 452 -45.88 1.05 79.74
CA GLN A 452 -44.44 1.30 79.53
C GLN A 452 -44.15 2.60 78.76
N LEU A 453 -45.05 3.01 77.86
CA LEU A 453 -44.90 4.24 77.06
C LEU A 453 -45.47 5.49 77.74
N THR A 454 -46.44 5.34 78.65
CA THR A 454 -47.20 6.45 79.23
C THR A 454 -47.24 6.49 80.75
N GLY A 455 -46.64 5.52 81.45
CA GLY A 455 -46.61 5.43 82.90
C GLY A 455 -45.67 6.44 83.58
N ASP A 456 -45.43 6.24 84.88
CA ASP A 456 -44.68 7.18 85.72
C ASP A 456 -43.19 7.31 85.35
N ASP A 457 -42.60 6.28 84.72
CA ASP A 457 -41.25 6.29 84.13
C ASP A 457 -41.34 5.87 82.64
N PRO A 458 -41.71 6.78 81.74
CA PRO A 458 -42.03 6.44 80.37
C PRO A 458 -40.76 6.11 79.57
N GLN A 459 -40.72 4.92 78.98
CA GLN A 459 -39.66 4.58 78.04
C GLN A 459 -39.93 5.25 76.69
N PRO A 460 -38.97 6.01 76.13
CA PRO A 460 -39.17 6.72 74.87
C PRO A 460 -39.24 5.78 73.66
N MET A 461 -38.70 4.56 73.78
CA MET A 461 -38.71 3.55 72.72
C MET A 461 -38.92 2.16 73.31
N VAL A 462 -39.93 1.43 72.81
CA VAL A 462 -40.25 0.05 73.18
C VAL A 462 -40.16 -0.85 71.95
N HIS A 463 -39.47 -1.99 72.07
CA HIS A 463 -39.31 -2.96 70.98
C HIS A 463 -40.05 -4.27 71.27
N ILE A 464 -40.99 -4.64 70.40
CA ILE A 464 -41.76 -5.88 70.47
C ILE A 464 -41.28 -6.88 69.41
N PRO A 465 -40.60 -7.95 69.81
CA PRO A 465 -40.27 -9.04 68.90
C PRO A 465 -41.45 -10.02 68.74
N LEU A 466 -41.71 -10.45 67.51
CA LEU A 466 -42.71 -11.46 67.16
C LEU A 466 -42.01 -12.73 66.62
N PRO A 467 -41.64 -13.68 67.49
CA PRO A 467 -41.01 -14.94 67.06
C PRO A 467 -42.03 -15.94 66.50
N GLY A 468 -41.74 -16.51 65.32
CA GLY A 468 -42.44 -17.72 64.82
C GLY A 468 -43.97 -17.58 64.73
N TRP A 469 -44.46 -16.38 64.43
CA TRP A 469 -45.88 -16.08 64.48
C TRP A 469 -46.63 -16.62 63.25
N VAL A 470 -47.14 -17.84 63.35
CA VAL A 470 -48.09 -18.41 62.37
C VAL A 470 -49.38 -17.59 62.39
N TRP A 471 -49.77 -17.05 61.23
CA TRP A 471 -50.95 -16.20 61.08
C TRP A 471 -52.25 -17.00 60.99
N ASN A 472 -53.06 -16.94 62.05
CA ASN A 472 -54.43 -17.49 62.09
C ASN A 472 -55.45 -16.38 62.38
N LEU A 473 -56.75 -16.69 62.28
CA LEU A 473 -57.83 -15.71 62.46
C LEU A 473 -57.78 -15.01 63.83
N GLU A 474 -57.50 -15.76 64.89
CA GLU A 474 -57.46 -15.23 66.26
C GLU A 474 -56.33 -14.23 66.45
N ARG A 475 -55.12 -14.60 66.03
CA ARG A 475 -53.94 -13.75 66.05
C ARG A 475 -54.11 -12.49 65.20
N ARG A 476 -54.87 -12.57 64.10
CA ARG A 476 -55.23 -11.41 63.29
C ARG A 476 -56.14 -10.44 64.02
N LYS A 477 -57.14 -10.95 64.75
CA LYS A 477 -57.99 -10.12 65.61
C LYS A 477 -57.17 -9.48 66.74
N GLN A 478 -56.26 -10.23 67.36
CA GLN A 478 -55.35 -9.71 68.40
C GLN A 478 -54.47 -8.58 67.87
N TRP A 479 -53.83 -8.76 66.71
CA TRP A 479 -53.04 -7.71 66.06
C TRP A 479 -53.86 -6.46 65.73
N GLN A 480 -55.05 -6.63 65.14
CA GLN A 480 -55.93 -5.50 64.83
C GLN A 480 -56.36 -4.75 66.09
N SER A 481 -56.72 -5.49 67.15
CA SER A 481 -57.09 -4.92 68.44
C SER A 481 -55.92 -4.14 69.08
N ALA A 482 -54.74 -4.76 69.18
CA ALA A 482 -53.55 -4.14 69.74
C ALA A 482 -53.13 -2.88 68.96
N LEU A 483 -53.11 -2.96 67.62
CA LEU A 483 -52.79 -1.82 66.76
C LEU A 483 -53.80 -0.68 66.91
N SER A 484 -55.10 -0.99 67.03
CA SER A 484 -56.14 0.01 67.24
C SER A 484 -55.98 0.73 68.58
N GLN A 485 -55.59 0.00 69.63
CA GLN A 485 -55.36 0.57 70.94
C GLN A 485 -54.08 1.42 70.97
N TRP A 486 -52.96 0.93 70.45
CA TRP A 486 -51.72 1.71 70.45
C TRP A 486 -51.83 2.98 69.62
N ARG A 487 -52.62 2.99 68.54
CA ARG A 487 -52.92 4.20 67.76
C ARG A 487 -53.63 5.31 68.53
N SER A 488 -54.31 4.98 69.63
CA SER A 488 -54.99 5.99 70.46
C SER A 488 -54.03 6.77 71.37
N ILE A 489 -52.76 6.36 71.46
CA ILE A 489 -51.73 7.06 72.23
C ILE A 489 -51.30 8.31 71.47
N ASP A 490 -51.36 9.47 72.12
CA ASP A 490 -50.91 10.72 71.52
C ASP A 490 -49.38 10.71 71.27
N ASN A 491 -48.98 11.30 70.14
CA ASN A 491 -47.59 11.44 69.70
C ASN A 491 -46.81 10.11 69.62
N ILE A 492 -47.49 9.02 69.25
CA ILE A 492 -46.87 7.69 69.07
C ILE A 492 -46.42 7.44 67.62
N VAL A 493 -45.25 6.85 67.46
CA VAL A 493 -44.71 6.35 66.20
C VAL A 493 -44.63 4.83 66.29
N ILE A 494 -45.37 4.13 65.45
CA ILE A 494 -45.36 2.67 65.37
C ILE A 494 -44.66 2.26 64.08
N LEU A 495 -43.46 1.69 64.18
CA LEU A 495 -42.71 1.16 63.05
C LEU A 495 -42.77 -0.36 63.08
N VAL A 496 -43.35 -0.96 62.04
CA VAL A 496 -43.50 -2.40 61.94
C VAL A 496 -42.53 -2.93 60.88
N GLU A 497 -41.55 -3.73 61.29
CA GLU A 497 -40.72 -4.52 60.38
C GLU A 497 -41.47 -5.78 59.97
N LEU A 498 -41.91 -5.82 58.71
CA LEU A 498 -42.60 -6.97 58.13
C LEU A 498 -41.59 -7.97 57.58
N PRO A 499 -41.96 -9.27 57.48
CA PRO A 499 -41.17 -10.26 56.76
C PRO A 499 -41.08 -9.90 55.27
N PRO A 500 -40.17 -10.56 54.51
CA PRO A 500 -40.04 -10.27 53.09
C PRO A 500 -41.36 -10.55 52.38
N ALA A 501 -41.70 -9.77 51.37
CA ALA A 501 -42.94 -9.91 50.62
C ALA A 501 -43.05 -11.22 49.84
N SER A 502 -41.96 -11.98 49.71
CA SER A 502 -41.97 -13.38 49.27
C SER A 502 -42.67 -14.33 50.25
N GLN A 503 -42.85 -13.91 51.51
CA GLN A 503 -43.57 -14.67 52.54
C GLN A 503 -45.04 -14.19 52.64
N PRO A 504 -46.04 -15.10 52.62
CA PRO A 504 -47.45 -14.74 52.75
C PRO A 504 -47.79 -13.92 54.00
N GLU A 505 -47.04 -14.12 55.08
CA GLU A 505 -47.18 -13.41 56.35
C GLU A 505 -47.00 -11.90 56.18
N ALA A 506 -46.15 -11.46 55.24
CA ALA A 506 -45.92 -10.04 54.97
C ALA A 506 -47.19 -9.35 54.47
N VAL A 507 -47.94 -10.03 53.58
CA VAL A 507 -49.18 -9.53 53.00
C VAL A 507 -50.27 -9.41 54.08
N LEU A 508 -50.37 -10.42 54.94
CA LEU A 508 -51.37 -10.46 56.02
C LEU A 508 -51.14 -9.37 57.08
N LEU A 509 -49.87 -9.12 57.42
CA LEU A 509 -49.45 -8.04 58.32
C LEU A 509 -49.69 -6.66 57.70
N ALA A 510 -49.33 -6.51 56.42
CA ALA A 510 -49.40 -5.25 55.70
C ALA A 510 -50.83 -4.72 55.52
N GLN A 511 -51.81 -5.62 55.36
CA GLN A 511 -53.18 -5.24 54.99
C GLN A 511 -53.87 -4.27 55.97
N ASN A 512 -53.50 -4.27 57.26
CA ASN A 512 -54.10 -3.39 58.28
C ASN A 512 -53.24 -2.16 58.62
N LEU A 513 -52.08 -2.01 57.97
CA LEU A 513 -51.20 -0.87 58.18
C LEU A 513 -51.65 0.32 57.32
N PRO A 514 -51.63 1.55 57.85
CA PRO A 514 -52.16 2.69 57.13
C PRO A 514 -51.13 3.22 56.14
N ASN A 515 -49.84 2.97 56.37
CA ASN A 515 -48.75 3.31 55.48
C ASN A 515 -47.83 2.09 55.36
N LEU A 516 -47.52 1.68 54.14
CA LEU A 516 -46.54 0.65 53.83
C LEU A 516 -45.44 1.22 52.94
N ILE A 517 -44.20 1.07 53.36
CA ILE A 517 -43.01 1.47 52.62
C ILE A 517 -42.31 0.22 52.09
N TRP A 518 -41.92 0.28 50.82
CA TRP A 518 -41.14 -0.75 50.15
C TRP A 518 -39.64 -0.44 50.20
N LEU A 519 -38.84 -1.29 50.82
CA LEU A 519 -37.39 -1.20 50.80
C LEU A 519 -36.80 -2.01 49.64
N SER A 520 -35.82 -1.45 48.94
CA SER A 520 -35.06 -2.13 47.90
C SER A 520 -33.56 -1.92 48.08
N ASP A 521 -32.82 -3.01 48.17
CA ASP A 521 -31.36 -2.97 48.17
C ASP A 521 -30.79 -2.97 46.75
N THR A 522 -29.97 -1.96 46.41
CA THR A 522 -29.40 -1.86 45.06
C THR A 522 -28.31 -2.88 44.82
N GLY A 523 -28.37 -3.56 43.67
CA GLY A 523 -27.36 -4.55 43.26
C GLY A 523 -27.61 -5.98 43.74
N ILE A 524 -28.63 -6.21 44.56
CA ILE A 524 -29.07 -7.55 44.99
C ILE A 524 -30.44 -7.89 44.39
N VAL A 525 -31.36 -6.91 44.39
CA VAL A 525 -32.76 -7.11 44.04
C VAL A 525 -32.96 -7.12 42.53
N HIS A 526 -33.78 -8.06 42.03
CA HIS A 526 -34.10 -8.20 40.61
C HIS A 526 -35.47 -7.57 40.29
N ALA A 527 -35.61 -6.97 39.12
CA ALA A 527 -36.82 -6.23 38.73
C ALA A 527 -38.09 -7.11 38.61
N GLY A 528 -37.95 -8.35 38.09
CA GLY A 528 -39.07 -9.27 37.89
C GLY A 528 -39.77 -9.66 39.20
N PRO A 529 -39.07 -10.35 40.13
CA PRO A 529 -39.65 -10.74 41.43
C PRO A 529 -40.16 -9.55 42.25
N THR A 530 -39.51 -8.40 42.16
CA THR A 530 -39.95 -7.17 42.84
C THR A 530 -41.34 -6.74 42.39
N ARG A 531 -41.59 -6.76 41.07
CA ARG A 531 -42.90 -6.40 40.50
C ARG A 531 -43.98 -7.37 40.95
N GLU A 532 -43.69 -8.67 40.92
CA GLU A 532 -44.62 -9.73 41.35
C GLU A 532 -45.03 -9.60 42.82
N HIS A 533 -44.07 -9.34 43.72
CA HIS A 533 -44.36 -9.12 45.13
C HIS A 533 -45.17 -7.83 45.38
N LEU A 534 -44.87 -6.75 44.66
CA LEU A 534 -45.63 -5.50 44.76
C LEU A 534 -47.04 -5.64 44.22
N GLU A 535 -47.23 -6.36 43.10
CA GLU A 535 -48.56 -6.70 42.59
C GLU A 535 -49.37 -7.50 43.61
N THR A 536 -48.73 -8.45 44.31
CA THR A 536 -49.38 -9.20 45.39
C THR A 536 -49.86 -8.29 46.52
N LEU A 537 -49.03 -7.33 46.96
CA LEU A 537 -49.39 -6.36 48.00
C LEU A 537 -50.51 -5.41 47.53
N ARG A 538 -50.47 -4.95 46.27
CA ARG A 538 -51.52 -4.12 45.65
C ARG A 538 -52.86 -4.87 45.57
N ASN A 539 -52.83 -6.13 45.12
CA ASN A 539 -54.01 -6.99 45.03
C ASN A 539 -54.61 -7.27 46.41
N ALA A 540 -53.79 -7.35 47.45
CA ALA A 540 -54.22 -7.46 48.85
C ALA A 540 -54.75 -6.14 49.45
N LYS A 541 -54.78 -5.05 48.67
CA LYS A 541 -55.18 -3.69 49.08
C LYS A 541 -54.33 -3.09 50.19
N CYS A 542 -53.04 -3.42 50.22
CA CYS A 542 -52.11 -2.78 51.14
C CYS A 542 -51.83 -1.33 50.67
N ASN A 543 -51.80 -0.37 51.60
CA ASN A 543 -51.54 1.03 51.25
C ASN A 543 -50.04 1.31 51.05
N LEU A 544 -49.53 1.01 49.86
CA LEU A 544 -48.14 1.29 49.46
C LEU A 544 -47.95 2.79 49.20
N VAL A 545 -47.20 3.48 50.07
CA VAL A 545 -47.08 4.95 50.01
C VAL A 545 -45.80 5.42 49.32
N GLY A 546 -44.76 4.59 49.32
CA GLY A 546 -43.50 4.93 48.68
C GLY A 546 -42.45 3.84 48.80
N SER A 547 -41.33 4.05 48.12
CA SER A 547 -40.17 3.17 48.19
C SER A 547 -38.98 3.86 48.86
N VAL A 548 -38.11 3.08 49.46
CA VAL A 548 -36.84 3.52 50.03
C VAL A 548 -35.72 2.63 49.51
N VAL A 549 -34.54 3.21 49.30
CA VAL A 549 -33.44 2.53 48.62
C VAL A 549 -32.27 2.37 49.57
N ASN A 550 -31.83 1.13 49.78
CA ASN A 550 -30.62 0.83 50.54
C ASN A 550 -29.40 0.70 49.62
N HIS A 551 -28.22 1.01 50.15
CA HIS A 551 -26.94 1.01 49.42
C HIS A 551 -26.92 1.84 48.13
N ALA A 552 -27.72 2.92 48.07
CA ALA A 552 -27.81 3.78 46.89
C ALA A 552 -26.45 4.41 46.55
N GLU A 553 -25.71 3.79 45.63
CA GLU A 553 -24.43 4.31 45.18
C GLU A 553 -24.61 5.59 44.35
N LYS A 554 -23.67 6.53 44.49
CA LYS A 554 -23.57 7.66 43.56
C LYS A 554 -23.23 7.11 42.17
N PRO A 555 -23.87 7.58 41.08
CA PRO A 555 -23.66 7.00 39.75
C PRO A 555 -22.20 7.12 39.29
N ALA A 556 -21.44 6.03 39.43
CA ALA A 556 -20.01 5.96 39.11
C ALA A 556 -19.69 5.85 37.61
N PHE A 557 -20.73 5.70 36.77
CA PHE A 557 -20.59 5.44 35.34
C PHE A 557 -19.89 6.61 34.59
N LYS A 558 -20.10 7.85 35.05
CA LYS A 558 -19.48 9.04 34.45
C LYS A 558 -17.96 9.08 34.67
N ASP A 559 -17.48 8.57 35.81
CA ASP A 559 -16.06 8.60 36.17
C ASP A 559 -15.25 7.43 35.61
N ARG A 560 -15.86 6.25 35.47
CA ARG A 560 -15.18 5.07 34.93
C ARG A 560 -15.03 5.11 33.41
N LEU A 561 -16.05 5.58 32.68
CA LEU A 561 -16.01 5.70 31.23
C LEU A 561 -14.92 6.68 30.77
N SER A 562 -14.81 7.84 31.44
CA SER A 562 -13.77 8.83 31.18
C SER A 562 -12.36 8.25 31.35
N ARG A 563 -12.09 7.56 32.47
CA ARG A 563 -10.79 6.90 32.70
C ARG A 563 -10.47 5.85 31.64
N TRP A 564 -11.48 5.14 31.14
CA TRP A 564 -11.29 4.11 30.10
C TRP A 564 -11.03 4.72 28.72
N THR A 565 -11.73 5.81 28.37
CA THR A 565 -11.46 6.54 27.13
C THR A 565 -10.06 7.15 27.13
N THR A 566 -9.59 7.65 28.29
CA THR A 566 -8.24 8.21 28.43
C THR A 566 -7.16 7.12 28.35
N CYS A 567 -7.36 5.97 28.99
CA CYS A 567 -6.43 4.83 28.86
C CYS A 567 -6.41 4.25 27.43
N PHE A 568 -7.57 4.17 26.76
CA PHE A 568 -7.63 3.71 25.37
C PHE A 568 -6.92 4.69 24.43
N ALA A 569 -7.16 6.00 24.58
CA ALA A 569 -6.45 7.04 23.84
C ALA A 569 -4.93 7.00 24.10
N LEU A 570 -4.51 6.75 25.35
CA LEU A 570 -3.10 6.61 25.71
C LEU A 570 -2.48 5.34 25.10
N CYS A 571 -3.18 4.21 25.09
CA CYS A 571 -2.72 2.99 24.42
C CYS A 571 -2.65 3.16 22.90
N LEU A 572 -3.59 3.90 22.29
CA LEU A 572 -3.57 4.21 20.86
C LEU A 572 -2.41 5.16 20.52
N ALA A 573 -2.14 6.13 21.39
CA ALA A 573 -1.01 7.04 21.26
C ALA A 573 0.34 6.31 21.41
N LEU A 574 0.45 5.39 22.37
CA LEU A 574 1.64 4.55 22.58
C LEU A 574 1.85 3.52 21.46
N ALA A 575 0.78 3.04 20.82
CA ALA A 575 0.88 2.24 19.60
C ALA A 575 1.25 3.11 18.37
N GLY A 576 0.88 4.39 18.38
CA GLY A 576 1.17 5.38 17.35
C GLY A 576 2.60 5.95 17.37
N THR A 577 3.35 5.80 18.46
CA THR A 577 4.77 6.22 18.51
C THR A 577 5.72 5.22 17.85
N ALA A 578 5.22 4.11 17.31
CA ALA A 578 5.95 3.28 16.37
C ALA A 578 6.05 3.98 14.99
N ARG A 579 6.97 4.95 14.91
CA ARG A 579 7.57 5.58 13.72
C ARG A 579 6.57 5.87 12.58
N ALA A 580 6.12 7.12 12.51
CA ALA A 580 5.42 7.69 11.37
C ALA A 580 6.10 7.28 10.05
N ALA A 581 5.43 6.41 9.30
CA ALA A 581 5.67 6.18 7.90
C ALA A 581 4.59 6.93 7.13
N ASP A 582 5.01 7.62 6.06
CA ASP A 582 4.21 8.45 5.17
C ASP A 582 2.85 7.84 4.75
N PRO A 583 1.86 8.67 4.41
CA PRO A 583 0.51 8.22 4.09
C PRO A 583 0.50 7.22 2.93
N ALA A 584 -0.15 6.07 3.16
CA ALA A 584 -0.30 5.03 2.15
C ALA A 584 -1.30 5.45 1.06
N PRO A 585 -1.00 5.21 -0.24
CA PRO A 585 -2.02 5.26 -1.27
C PRO A 585 -2.91 4.01 -1.19
N SER A 586 -4.18 4.19 -1.56
CA SER A 586 -5.22 3.17 -1.62
C SER A 586 -4.80 1.92 -2.40
N SER A 587 -5.25 0.77 -1.90
CA SER A 587 -5.08 -0.58 -2.46
C SER A 587 -5.22 -0.65 -3.99
N PRO A 588 -4.31 -1.38 -4.67
CA PRO A 588 -4.69 -2.16 -5.82
C PRO A 588 -4.30 -3.64 -5.62
N SER A 589 -5.29 -4.51 -5.77
CA SER A 589 -5.10 -5.89 -6.16
C SER A 589 -4.43 -5.92 -7.54
N ASN A 590 -3.10 -6.01 -7.54
CA ASN A 590 -2.23 -6.68 -8.52
C ASN A 590 -0.79 -6.26 -8.22
N SER A 591 -0.07 -7.13 -7.51
CA SER A 591 1.25 -6.85 -6.91
C SER A 591 2.39 -6.61 -7.91
N LEU A 592 2.11 -6.81 -9.19
CA LEU A 592 3.02 -6.70 -10.32
C LEU A 592 2.88 -5.32 -11.00
N ASP A 593 1.69 -4.73 -11.03
CA ASP A 593 1.43 -3.44 -11.68
C ASP A 593 2.09 -2.25 -10.98
N ALA A 594 2.15 -2.24 -9.64
CA ALA A 594 2.75 -1.17 -8.87
C ALA A 594 4.29 -1.10 -9.01
N ALA A 595 4.97 -2.26 -9.08
CA ALA A 595 6.40 -2.31 -9.36
C ALA A 595 6.69 -1.83 -10.79
N THR A 596 5.82 -2.18 -11.73
CA THR A 596 5.87 -1.72 -13.12
C THR A 596 5.64 -0.20 -13.24
N GLN A 597 4.77 0.41 -12.41
CA GLN A 597 4.57 1.86 -12.37
C GLN A 597 5.73 2.63 -11.73
N ILE A 598 6.31 2.13 -10.64
CA ILE A 598 7.48 2.75 -9.98
C ILE A 598 8.72 2.66 -10.87
N LEU A 599 8.87 1.56 -11.62
CA LEU A 599 9.96 1.43 -12.58
C LEU A 599 9.72 2.25 -13.85
N ARG A 600 8.48 2.36 -14.35
CA ARG A 600 8.12 3.31 -15.42
C ARG A 600 8.44 4.75 -15.04
N SER A 601 8.08 5.17 -13.83
CA SER A 601 8.40 6.52 -13.34
C SER A 601 9.90 6.72 -13.13
N LYS A 602 10.67 5.70 -12.70
CA LYS A 602 12.14 5.79 -12.63
C LYS A 602 12.85 5.72 -14.00
N LEU A 603 12.29 5.03 -14.99
CA LEU A 603 12.77 5.08 -16.37
C LEU A 603 12.41 6.42 -17.04
N GLN A 604 11.34 7.10 -16.61
CA GLN A 604 10.93 8.43 -17.10
C GLN A 604 11.55 9.59 -16.32
N ALA A 605 12.02 9.37 -15.09
CA ALA A 605 12.58 10.42 -14.23
C ALA A 605 14.06 10.15 -13.90
N GLN A 606 14.94 10.83 -14.64
CA GLN A 606 16.28 11.20 -14.17
C GLN A 606 16.43 12.73 -14.39
N PRO A 607 17.07 13.47 -13.46
CA PRO A 607 16.52 14.74 -12.99
C PRO A 607 16.87 15.95 -13.88
N ALA A 608 15.83 16.74 -14.17
CA ALA A 608 15.94 18.19 -14.29
C ALA A 608 16.13 18.77 -12.87
N GLY A 609 17.09 19.68 -12.73
CA GLY A 609 17.49 20.24 -11.45
C GLY A 609 16.40 21.06 -10.76
N ALA A 610 16.54 21.19 -9.44
CA ALA A 610 15.93 22.28 -8.70
C ALA A 610 16.79 22.64 -7.48
N ASN A 611 17.01 23.94 -7.37
CA ASN A 611 17.66 24.69 -6.29
C ASN A 611 17.08 24.39 -4.90
N ALA A 612 17.91 24.58 -3.88
CA ALA A 612 17.45 25.16 -2.61
C ALA A 612 18.56 25.99 -1.94
N THR A 613 18.35 27.30 -2.01
CA THR A 613 18.46 28.28 -0.91
C THR A 613 19.85 28.64 -0.34
N VAL A 614 20.26 29.88 -0.62
CA VAL A 614 21.25 30.66 0.15
C VAL A 614 20.51 31.76 0.91
N GLN A 615 20.95 32.06 2.15
CA GLN A 615 21.28 33.41 2.67
C GLN A 615 21.69 33.34 4.16
N PRO A 616 22.40 34.33 4.75
CA PRO A 616 22.68 35.70 4.25
C PRO A 616 24.16 36.19 4.38
N VAL A 617 24.48 37.35 3.79
CA VAL A 617 25.13 38.55 4.40
C VAL A 617 25.68 39.51 3.32
N GLU A 618 25.10 40.72 3.32
CA GLU A 618 25.56 42.09 2.97
C GLU A 618 26.76 42.34 2.04
N THR A 619 26.59 43.23 1.04
CA THR A 619 27.08 44.64 1.07
C THR A 619 26.65 45.40 -0.22
N ASN A 620 26.28 46.68 -0.04
CA ASN A 620 25.73 47.67 -0.97
C ASN A 620 26.52 47.96 -2.27
N ALA A 621 25.83 48.34 -3.36
CA ALA A 621 25.73 49.74 -3.83
C ALA A 621 25.11 49.86 -5.25
N ALA A 622 24.49 51.01 -5.49
CA ALA A 622 23.55 51.40 -6.54
C ALA A 622 24.07 51.44 -8.00
N VAL A 623 23.15 51.38 -8.98
CA VAL A 623 22.67 52.50 -9.85
C VAL A 623 21.73 51.95 -10.96
N GLU A 624 20.54 52.54 -11.11
CA GLU A 624 19.52 52.31 -12.16
C GLU A 624 19.82 53.08 -13.49
N PRO A 625 18.94 53.18 -14.52
CA PRO A 625 18.34 52.14 -15.39
C PRO A 625 18.36 52.56 -16.89
N VAL A 626 18.14 51.66 -17.86
CA VAL A 626 17.47 52.00 -19.15
C VAL A 626 16.69 50.80 -19.71
N ALA A 627 15.45 51.07 -20.12
CA ALA A 627 14.45 50.25 -20.80
C ALA A 627 14.96 49.63 -22.15
N VAL A 628 14.32 48.68 -22.82
CA VAL A 628 12.97 48.73 -23.44
C VAL A 628 12.49 47.31 -23.81
N ALA A 629 11.17 47.16 -23.71
CA ALA A 629 10.26 46.08 -24.06
C ALA A 629 10.48 45.31 -25.39
N ALA A 630 10.03 44.05 -25.42
CA ALA A 630 8.87 43.63 -26.22
C ALA A 630 8.46 42.16 -25.93
N ALA A 631 7.17 41.98 -25.63
CA ALA A 631 6.36 40.77 -25.85
C ALA A 631 5.17 41.22 -26.74
N PRO A 632 4.26 40.38 -27.29
CA PRO A 632 3.98 38.97 -26.96
C PRO A 632 3.54 38.06 -28.15
N ASP A 633 3.09 36.85 -27.78
CA ASP A 633 2.11 35.94 -28.43
C ASP A 633 2.49 35.09 -29.65
N ALA A 634 2.42 33.75 -29.49
CA ALA A 634 1.22 32.95 -29.83
C ALA A 634 1.53 31.43 -29.83
N ALA A 635 0.54 30.64 -29.40
CA ALA A 635 0.53 29.19 -29.33
C ALA A 635 0.26 28.51 -30.70
N GLY A 636 0.71 27.26 -30.88
CA GLY A 636 0.37 26.42 -32.03
C GLY A 636 1.03 25.04 -32.06
N THR A 637 0.36 24.08 -31.43
CA THR A 637 0.16 22.64 -31.71
C THR A 637 1.09 21.87 -32.69
N GLU A 638 1.62 20.76 -32.15
CA GLU A 638 1.99 19.45 -32.75
C GLU A 638 2.71 19.36 -34.10
N THR A 639 3.85 18.64 -34.12
CA THR A 639 4.01 17.43 -34.94
C THR A 639 5.23 16.61 -34.52
N ASN A 640 5.05 15.29 -34.49
CA ASN A 640 6.08 14.28 -34.30
C ASN A 640 7.08 14.25 -35.45
N GLY A 641 8.34 13.94 -35.12
CA GLY A 641 9.25 13.25 -36.02
C GLY A 641 10.56 13.98 -36.30
N SER A 642 11.66 13.50 -35.73
CA SER A 642 12.73 12.88 -36.53
C SER A 642 13.94 12.49 -35.66
N PHE A 643 14.32 11.22 -35.74
CA PHE A 643 15.68 10.68 -35.74
C PHE A 643 16.82 11.58 -35.19
N GLY A 644 17.31 11.26 -34.00
CA GLY A 644 18.54 11.82 -33.43
C GLY A 644 19.62 10.76 -33.30
N ILE A 645 20.56 10.79 -34.24
CA ILE A 645 21.85 10.07 -34.28
C ILE A 645 22.59 10.20 -32.93
N THR A 646 23.26 9.12 -32.51
CA THR A 646 24.19 9.01 -31.37
C THR A 646 24.81 10.35 -30.97
N GLN A 647 24.47 10.87 -29.78
CA GLN A 647 25.13 12.06 -29.26
C GLN A 647 26.63 11.76 -29.03
N PRO A 648 27.55 12.52 -29.64
CA PRO A 648 28.97 12.39 -29.35
C PRO A 648 29.25 12.82 -27.90
N LEU A 649 30.24 12.19 -27.24
CA LEU A 649 30.63 12.50 -25.86
C LEU A 649 30.68 14.02 -25.65
N LYS A 650 29.90 14.52 -24.68
CA LYS A 650 29.84 15.95 -24.36
C LYS A 650 31.19 16.42 -23.83
N ARG A 651 31.95 17.10 -24.70
CA ARG A 651 33.26 17.69 -24.39
C ARG A 651 33.14 18.82 -23.37
N SER A 652 34.20 19.06 -22.62
CA SER A 652 34.28 20.11 -21.60
C SER A 652 34.02 21.51 -22.20
N ALA A 653 33.45 22.42 -21.42
CA ALA A 653 32.95 23.71 -21.93
C ALA A 653 34.02 24.60 -22.60
N TRP A 654 35.31 24.42 -22.27
CA TRP A 654 36.40 25.14 -22.92
C TRP A 654 36.74 24.57 -24.31
N GLN A 655 36.62 23.25 -24.51
CA GLN A 655 36.82 22.60 -25.82
C GLN A 655 35.75 23.01 -26.84
N GLN A 656 34.55 23.32 -26.36
CA GLN A 656 33.45 23.82 -27.19
C GLN A 656 33.66 25.27 -27.64
N ARG A 657 34.57 26.02 -26.98
CA ARG A 657 34.82 27.44 -27.23
C ARG A 657 36.20 27.72 -27.85
N PHE A 658 37.07 26.72 -27.93
CA PHE A 658 38.41 26.89 -28.50
C PHE A 658 38.34 26.94 -30.04
N THR A 659 38.71 28.09 -30.60
CA THR A 659 38.79 28.31 -32.05
C THR A 659 40.22 28.19 -32.56
N LEU A 660 40.37 27.58 -33.72
CA LEU A 660 41.65 27.42 -34.41
C LEU A 660 42.11 28.75 -35.02
N GLY A 661 43.41 28.88 -35.26
CA GLY A 661 43.98 30.06 -35.93
C GLY A 661 45.27 29.75 -36.70
N PRO A 662 45.81 30.74 -37.42
CA PRO A 662 47.02 30.57 -38.22
C PRO A 662 48.19 30.04 -37.38
N GLY A 663 48.91 29.05 -37.92
CA GLY A 663 50.03 28.40 -37.23
C GLY A 663 49.67 27.19 -36.36
N ASP A 664 48.38 26.90 -36.11
CA ASP A 664 48.00 25.62 -35.50
C ASP A 664 48.27 24.45 -36.46
N VAL A 665 48.64 23.29 -35.93
CA VAL A 665 48.99 22.09 -36.71
C VAL A 665 48.00 20.96 -36.40
N LEU A 666 47.40 20.40 -37.44
CA LEU A 666 46.37 19.37 -37.35
C LEU A 666 46.76 18.09 -38.10
N SER A 667 46.28 16.95 -37.62
CA SER A 667 46.37 15.67 -38.31
C SER A 667 44.99 15.23 -38.78
N PHE A 668 44.90 14.79 -40.04
CA PHE A 668 43.67 14.38 -40.70
C PHE A 668 43.69 12.90 -41.02
N ASN A 669 42.58 12.22 -40.78
CA ASN A 669 42.36 10.83 -41.16
C ASN A 669 40.90 10.62 -41.57
N LEU A 670 40.64 9.72 -42.52
CA LEU A 670 39.28 9.34 -42.90
C LEU A 670 38.94 7.99 -42.26
N PHE A 671 37.79 7.90 -41.58
CA PHE A 671 37.40 6.67 -40.88
C PHE A 671 37.35 5.47 -41.83
N GLY A 672 38.10 4.42 -41.51
CA GLY A 672 38.19 3.19 -42.32
C GLY A 672 39.15 3.25 -43.50
N GLN A 673 39.85 4.38 -43.73
CA GLN A 673 40.81 4.58 -44.83
C GLN A 673 42.13 5.20 -44.31
N PRO A 674 42.93 4.45 -43.51
CA PRO A 674 44.19 4.95 -42.96
C PRO A 674 45.22 5.35 -44.03
N GLU A 675 45.12 4.83 -45.24
CA GLU A 675 45.95 5.19 -46.39
C GLU A 675 45.79 6.65 -46.85
N LEU A 676 44.70 7.32 -46.46
CA LEU A 676 44.45 8.73 -46.76
C LEU A 676 44.83 9.68 -45.60
N ALA A 677 45.51 9.16 -44.57
CA ALA A 677 45.93 9.96 -43.43
C ALA A 677 47.01 10.98 -43.82
N ARG A 678 46.87 12.22 -43.35
CA ARG A 678 47.85 13.30 -43.51
C ARG A 678 48.17 13.88 -42.14
N ALA A 679 49.37 13.59 -41.65
CA ALA A 679 49.86 14.16 -40.40
C ALA A 679 50.44 15.56 -40.63
N GLU A 680 50.38 16.38 -39.58
CA GLU A 680 51.10 17.67 -39.50
C GLU A 680 50.77 18.68 -40.60
N VAL A 681 49.48 18.87 -40.90
CA VAL A 681 49.02 19.92 -41.83
C VAL A 681 48.88 21.24 -41.06
N PRO A 682 49.73 22.26 -41.31
CA PRO A 682 49.61 23.55 -40.66
C PRO A 682 48.48 24.38 -41.26
N ILE A 683 47.81 25.19 -40.44
CA ILE A 683 46.87 26.21 -40.92
C ILE A 683 47.67 27.36 -41.53
N GLY A 684 47.36 27.69 -42.78
CA GLY A 684 48.03 28.75 -43.54
C GLY A 684 47.91 30.13 -42.89
N PRO A 685 48.77 31.09 -43.27
CA PRO A 685 48.73 32.47 -42.77
C PRO A 685 47.42 33.20 -43.14
N ASP A 686 46.76 32.75 -44.20
CA ASP A 686 45.43 33.16 -44.66
C ASP A 686 44.27 32.47 -43.90
N GLY A 687 44.60 31.56 -42.98
CA GLY A 687 43.64 30.86 -42.13
C GLY A 687 42.97 29.64 -42.78
N ARG A 688 43.42 29.20 -43.96
CA ARG A 688 42.84 28.07 -44.71
C ARG A 688 43.64 26.79 -44.56
N ILE A 689 42.99 25.66 -44.88
CA ILE A 689 43.59 24.33 -44.90
C ILE A 689 43.08 23.52 -46.08
N THR A 690 43.95 22.67 -46.62
CA THR A 690 43.65 21.77 -47.75
C THR A 690 43.87 20.33 -47.32
N TYR A 691 42.87 19.49 -47.53
CA TYR A 691 42.93 18.06 -47.26
C TYR A 691 42.22 17.27 -48.37
N LEU A 692 42.99 16.46 -49.11
CA LEU A 692 42.51 15.73 -50.30
C LEU A 692 41.86 16.70 -51.30
N GLN A 693 40.64 16.46 -51.77
CA GLN A 693 39.89 17.31 -52.71
C GLN A 693 39.10 18.43 -52.00
N ALA A 694 39.16 18.52 -50.67
CA ALA A 694 38.65 19.68 -49.93
C ALA A 694 39.76 20.74 -49.85
N GLU A 695 39.80 21.57 -50.89
CA GLU A 695 40.76 22.66 -51.05
C GLU A 695 40.23 23.97 -50.43
N ASP A 696 41.13 24.81 -49.92
CA ASP A 696 40.86 26.18 -49.45
C ASP A 696 39.78 26.32 -48.37
N VAL A 697 39.66 25.33 -47.48
CA VAL A 697 38.67 25.34 -46.39
C VAL A 697 39.13 26.29 -45.28
N MET A 698 38.31 27.29 -44.94
CA MET A 698 38.60 28.22 -43.84
C MET A 698 38.62 27.47 -42.51
N ALA A 699 39.76 27.46 -41.82
CA ALA A 699 39.94 26.82 -40.51
C ALA A 699 40.04 27.84 -39.38
N SER A 700 40.58 29.02 -39.65
CA SER A 700 40.68 30.08 -38.64
C SER A 700 39.30 30.54 -38.16
N GLY A 701 39.14 30.68 -36.85
CA GLY A 701 37.88 31.07 -36.21
C GLY A 701 36.88 29.92 -36.02
N LEU A 702 37.14 28.74 -36.58
CA LEU A 702 36.29 27.56 -36.41
C LEU A 702 36.74 26.70 -35.23
N THR A 703 35.79 26.00 -34.61
CA THR A 703 36.09 24.89 -33.72
C THR A 703 36.46 23.65 -34.51
N ILE A 704 37.10 22.67 -33.88
CA ILE A 704 37.46 21.39 -34.52
C ILE A 704 36.23 20.67 -35.07
N ASP A 705 35.07 20.79 -34.40
CA ASP A 705 33.83 20.17 -34.85
C ASP A 705 33.26 20.87 -36.08
N GLN A 706 33.28 22.20 -36.10
CA GLN A 706 32.87 22.98 -37.27
C GLN A 706 33.79 22.73 -38.47
N LEU A 707 35.11 22.68 -38.23
CA LEU A 707 36.07 22.36 -39.29
C LEU A 707 35.85 20.94 -39.83
N ARG A 708 35.57 19.96 -38.95
CA ARG A 708 35.22 18.60 -39.36
C ARG A 708 33.99 18.58 -40.26
N THR A 709 32.93 19.26 -39.85
CA THR A 709 31.69 19.34 -40.65
C THR A 709 31.94 19.98 -42.01
N ASN A 710 32.71 21.08 -42.07
CA ASN A 710 33.02 21.75 -43.32
C ASN A 710 33.85 20.86 -44.27
N ILE A 711 34.85 20.14 -43.74
CA ILE A 711 35.65 19.22 -44.54
C ILE A 711 34.83 18.00 -44.97
N ASP A 712 33.99 17.44 -44.09
CA ASP A 712 33.08 16.35 -44.45
C ASP A 712 32.11 16.78 -45.57
N GLN A 713 31.61 18.02 -45.51
CA GLN A 713 30.73 18.57 -46.53
C GLN A 713 31.44 18.70 -47.88
N GLU A 714 32.67 19.23 -47.92
CA GLU A 714 33.43 19.36 -49.17
C GLU A 714 33.85 17.98 -49.72
N LEU A 715 34.29 17.06 -48.86
CA LEU A 715 34.64 15.69 -49.25
C LEU A 715 33.42 14.87 -49.69
N SER A 716 32.21 15.19 -49.22
CA SER A 716 30.99 14.47 -49.60
C SER A 716 30.66 14.57 -51.10
N LYS A 717 31.22 15.58 -51.77
CA LYS A 717 31.13 15.73 -53.22
C LYS A 717 31.88 14.61 -53.96
N PHE A 718 32.90 14.00 -53.34
CA PHE A 718 33.82 13.05 -53.98
C PHE A 718 33.83 11.66 -53.30
N TYR A 719 33.50 11.57 -52.01
CA TYR A 719 33.51 10.33 -51.22
C TYR A 719 32.11 9.99 -50.71
N ARG A 720 31.77 8.69 -50.60
CA ARG A 720 30.51 8.27 -49.97
C ARG A 720 30.66 8.27 -48.46
N THR A 721 29.80 9.03 -47.78
CA THR A 721 29.75 9.13 -46.31
C THR A 721 31.13 9.40 -45.66
N PRO A 722 31.87 10.45 -46.08
CA PRO A 722 33.15 10.77 -45.47
C PRO A 722 32.97 11.10 -43.99
N ARG A 723 33.85 10.56 -43.14
CA ARG A 723 33.91 10.85 -41.71
C ARG A 723 35.34 11.20 -41.34
N THR A 724 35.61 12.50 -41.30
CA THR A 724 36.95 13.03 -41.05
C THR A 724 37.26 13.04 -39.56
N ILE A 725 38.38 12.46 -39.19
CA ILE A 725 38.97 12.50 -37.85
C ILE A 725 40.06 13.57 -37.90
N ILE A 726 39.85 14.63 -37.11
CA ILE A 726 40.80 15.74 -36.98
C ILE A 726 41.38 15.69 -35.57
N THR A 727 42.70 15.56 -35.49
CA THR A 727 43.44 15.52 -34.23
C THR A 727 44.42 16.69 -34.18
N PRO A 728 44.27 17.63 -33.24
CA PRO A 728 45.23 18.71 -33.04
C PRO A 728 46.59 18.16 -32.59
N VAL A 729 47.66 18.60 -33.26
CA VAL A 729 49.05 18.21 -32.96
C VAL A 729 49.73 19.30 -32.14
N ALA A 730 49.55 20.57 -32.52
CA ALA A 730 50.09 21.72 -31.78
C ALA A 730 49.17 22.94 -31.92
N TYR A 731 48.97 23.68 -30.82
CA TYR A 731 48.29 24.97 -30.81
C TYR A 731 49.35 26.07 -30.73
N SER A 732 49.43 26.94 -31.75
CA SER A 732 50.40 28.05 -31.81
C SER A 732 49.74 29.39 -32.11
N SER A 733 48.43 29.40 -32.34
CA SER A 733 47.67 30.60 -32.72
C SER A 733 47.32 31.53 -31.56
N LYS A 734 47.22 31.02 -30.32
CA LYS A 734 46.83 31.82 -29.15
C LYS A 734 48.00 32.02 -28.19
N LYS A 735 48.11 33.24 -27.66
CA LYS A 735 49.12 33.62 -26.65
C LYS A 735 48.42 34.22 -25.45
N TYR A 736 48.97 34.01 -24.26
CA TYR A 736 48.51 34.66 -23.03
C TYR A 736 49.61 35.53 -22.45
N TYR A 737 49.19 36.59 -21.77
CA TYR A 737 50.08 37.59 -21.15
C TYR A 737 50.06 37.39 -19.65
N VAL A 738 51.22 37.13 -19.06
CA VAL A 738 51.35 37.05 -17.60
C VAL A 738 51.92 38.38 -17.11
N LEU A 739 51.10 39.13 -16.36
CA LEU A 739 51.43 40.42 -15.78
C LEU A 739 51.33 40.34 -14.25
N GLY A 740 52.19 41.08 -13.54
CA GLY A 740 52.21 41.12 -12.07
C GLY A 740 53.54 40.65 -11.48
N ASN A 741 53.58 40.46 -10.16
CA ASN A 741 54.78 40.02 -9.45
C ASN A 741 54.98 38.50 -9.57
N VAL A 742 55.30 38.04 -10.77
CA VAL A 742 55.63 36.65 -11.11
C VAL A 742 57.10 36.57 -11.53
N VAL A 743 57.70 35.38 -11.39
CA VAL A 743 59.14 35.19 -11.66
C VAL A 743 59.54 35.57 -13.10
N ASN A 744 58.69 35.28 -14.09
CA ASN A 744 58.92 35.61 -15.49
C ASN A 744 57.66 36.25 -16.10
N PRO A 745 57.48 37.58 -16.04
CA PRO A 745 56.41 38.25 -16.76
C PRO A 745 56.73 38.25 -18.26
N GLY A 746 55.73 37.98 -19.11
CA GLY A 746 55.95 37.86 -20.55
C GLY A 746 54.78 37.27 -21.34
N VAL A 747 55.00 37.10 -22.64
CA VAL A 747 54.04 36.50 -23.58
C VAL A 747 54.37 35.03 -23.76
N PHE A 748 53.41 34.15 -23.48
CA PHE A 748 53.59 32.71 -23.62
C PHE A 748 52.60 32.14 -24.64
N PRO A 749 53.02 31.20 -25.51
CA PRO A 749 52.11 30.49 -26.40
C PRO A 749 51.27 29.48 -25.60
N LEU A 750 50.00 29.31 -25.98
CA LEU A 750 49.13 28.29 -25.43
C LEU A 750 49.34 26.99 -26.22
N ASP A 751 50.36 26.20 -25.84
CA ASP A 751 50.80 25.01 -26.59
C ASP A 751 50.01 23.74 -26.25
N ARG A 752 49.36 23.69 -25.08
CA ARG A 752 48.60 22.54 -24.55
C ARG A 752 47.40 23.02 -23.73
N PRO A 753 46.29 22.26 -23.65
CA PRO A 753 45.18 22.58 -22.78
C PRO A 753 45.47 22.41 -21.28
#